data_AF-A0A7L7KWL8-F1
#
_entry.id   AF-A0A7L7KWL8-F1
#
_cell.length_a   1.000
_cell.length_b   1.000
_cell.length_c   1.000
_cell.angle_alpha   90.00
_cell.angle_beta   90.00
_cell.angle_gamma   90.00
#
_symmetry.space_group_name_H-M   'P 1'
#
loop_
_entity.id
_entity.type
_entity.pdbx_description
1 polymer ?
#
loop_
_entity_poly.entity_id
_entity_poly.type
_entity_poly.pdbx_seq_one_letter_code
_entity_poly.pdbx_strand_id
1 'polypeptide(L)'
;MNIEDHEKIFDQLSKNENHGRLAVLNAPTGCGKSYSVIDFLCNHAVKNQKFRAFFVTDQKKNLSLDLFQECWTNQKNVVSNLTIPFYKKVATIRSLTDTVRLLINDFENKNIPNLIRTPNLEKGFDDLRDSFNLYEIIQNQNSNSINGWYDLEKAELAFRKILAKEIALLGHIEQYGFENKESQNSIREFLRKSPQNLQKWIYKIYPTIDLQNYQIFLCTTDKFIRSYTPFFNADSKLFLYSDIIKNNLVVLDEFDSTKSRIWNKSLNDALTIKVDLLTLFDIIYQGLKRIDENVPQQLKDILTKDNSNLHYLNIAKDLNKEFKLSYLYKIKGTVTPNTFVIHTPVNTILSNKNYWYSHFIEKKKQVIVDNKKDNNLRFNSMLSRVSKFIKSFNQYILNCARQYMSERNSTVNSLDSAINQVDACWTIYRALRLDDNQIKMLMNSSLNGLTQTIKSNSKLESIDNSHEFQKNGLELYRFVNSEQHDLQTEINASFLSITAENYLLELVSKCMVYGLSATASIPTVLDNYDLNYLKEKLNHNFIDGRNCLTTDTKKEFDYDKRYKEHGISVNCEIVGMYDNIKDLLKDRLKNKNVKIDWNKIREIDSDFKKIQNKIAINGKKEVNYFKQRYMSLFESFVYFLLDSNLTSFLGLQSKLPDKTEYMSQKLIQQVFDVLSDQLCESRNVKLCFISNTNGDIQNQLQESLN
;
A
#
# COMPACT_ATOMS: atom_id res chain seq x y z
N MET A 1 -9.57 26.80 -1.58
CA MET A 1 -10.08 25.87 -0.52
C MET A 1 -9.63 26.33 0.85
N ASN A 2 -10.53 26.33 1.84
CA ASN A 2 -10.33 26.94 3.16
C ASN A 2 -10.42 25.91 4.30
N ILE A 3 -9.93 26.27 5.50
CA ILE A 3 -10.04 25.43 6.71
C ILE A 3 -11.50 25.09 7.02
N GLU A 4 -12.43 26.05 6.84
CA GLU A 4 -13.86 25.86 7.09
C GLU A 4 -14.47 24.72 6.25
N ASP A 5 -13.96 24.49 5.04
CA ASP A 5 -14.41 23.37 4.20
C ASP A 5 -14.07 22.02 4.86
N HIS A 6 -12.86 21.90 5.43
CA HIS A 6 -12.41 20.69 6.12
C HIS A 6 -13.11 20.49 7.46
N GLU A 7 -13.36 21.55 8.21
CA GLU A 7 -14.15 21.50 9.46
C GLU A 7 -15.56 20.96 9.18
N LYS A 8 -16.25 21.46 8.14
CA LYS A 8 -17.57 20.96 7.74
C LYS A 8 -17.56 19.49 7.34
N ILE A 9 -16.48 19.02 6.69
CA ILE A 9 -16.33 17.61 6.35
C ILE A 9 -16.08 16.77 7.61
N PHE A 10 -15.23 17.24 8.51
CA PHE A 10 -14.95 16.59 9.78
C PHE A 10 -16.18 16.51 10.68
N ASP A 11 -17.00 17.55 10.74
CA ASP A 11 -18.27 17.56 11.45
C ASP A 11 -19.23 16.49 10.91
N GLN A 12 -19.24 16.25 9.59
CA GLN A 12 -20.04 15.18 8.99
C GLN A 12 -19.45 13.80 9.28
N LEU A 13 -18.12 13.67 9.29
CA LEU A 13 -17.44 12.43 9.64
C LEU A 13 -17.65 12.04 11.11
N SER A 14 -17.76 13.01 12.01
CA SER A 14 -17.85 12.79 13.46
C SER A 14 -19.29 12.72 14.00
N LYS A 15 -20.33 12.82 13.16
CA LYS A 15 -21.72 12.72 13.67
C LYS A 15 -21.98 11.31 14.20
N ASN A 16 -22.61 11.27 15.38
CA ASN A 16 -23.01 10.07 16.13
C ASN A 16 -21.85 9.24 16.70
N GLU A 17 -20.90 8.82 15.86
CA GLU A 17 -19.77 7.97 16.25
C GLU A 17 -18.48 8.40 15.53
N ASN A 18 -17.33 8.26 16.20
CA ASN A 18 -16.01 8.60 15.65
C ASN A 18 -15.42 7.48 14.76
N HIS A 19 -16.26 6.70 14.10
CA HIS A 19 -15.88 5.64 13.16
C HIS A 19 -17.03 5.31 12.21
N GLY A 20 -16.76 4.48 11.21
CA GLY A 20 -17.78 3.93 10.32
C GLY A 20 -18.12 4.82 9.12
N ARG A 21 -17.44 5.96 8.95
CA ARG A 21 -17.71 6.96 7.90
C ARG A 21 -16.51 7.23 7.02
N LEU A 22 -16.80 7.39 5.72
CA LEU A 22 -15.84 7.73 4.68
C LEU A 22 -16.30 8.99 3.97
N ALA A 23 -15.48 10.04 3.99
CA ALA A 23 -15.66 11.21 3.16
C ALA A 23 -14.68 11.16 1.99
N VAL A 24 -15.17 11.35 0.77
CA VAL A 24 -14.33 11.43 -0.43
C VAL A 24 -14.51 12.81 -1.04
N LEU A 25 -13.43 13.57 -1.16
CA LEU A 25 -13.43 14.88 -1.80
C LEU A 25 -12.63 14.82 -3.10
N ASN A 26 -13.33 15.02 -4.22
CA ASN A 26 -12.70 15.37 -5.48
C ASN A 26 -12.31 16.85 -5.46
N ALA A 27 -11.03 17.10 -5.14
CA ALA A 27 -10.41 18.42 -5.03
C ALA A 27 -9.37 18.61 -6.14
N PRO A 28 -9.57 19.57 -7.05
CA PRO A 28 -8.68 19.78 -8.19
C PRO A 28 -7.21 19.99 -7.84
N THR A 29 -6.31 19.61 -8.74
CA THR A 29 -4.89 19.90 -8.59
C THR A 29 -4.65 21.42 -8.61
N GLY A 30 -3.77 21.90 -7.74
CA GLY A 30 -3.41 23.33 -7.66
C GLY A 30 -4.30 24.18 -6.73
N CYS A 31 -5.40 23.65 -6.18
CA CYS A 31 -6.27 24.40 -5.25
C CYS A 31 -5.74 24.48 -3.79
N GLY A 32 -4.48 24.07 -3.57
CA GLY A 32 -3.88 24.03 -2.23
C GLY A 32 -4.45 22.95 -1.31
N LYS A 33 -5.14 21.90 -1.85
CA LYS A 33 -5.81 20.85 -1.06
C LYS A 33 -4.96 20.30 0.08
N SER A 34 -3.73 19.88 -0.22
CA SER A 34 -2.82 19.25 0.75
C SER A 34 -2.35 20.26 1.81
N TYR A 35 -2.10 21.52 1.44
CA TYR A 35 -1.78 22.57 2.42
C TYR A 35 -2.97 22.86 3.35
N SER A 36 -4.17 23.06 2.78
CA SER A 36 -5.36 23.40 3.56
C SER A 36 -5.78 22.31 4.56
N VAL A 37 -5.62 21.03 4.22
CA VAL A 37 -5.90 19.94 5.16
C VAL A 37 -4.84 19.86 6.26
N ILE A 38 -3.56 20.13 5.96
CA ILE A 38 -2.49 20.20 6.97
C ILE A 38 -2.79 21.31 7.98
N ASP A 39 -3.21 22.48 7.49
CA ASP A 39 -3.57 23.61 8.33
C ASP A 39 -4.78 23.30 9.22
N PHE A 40 -5.82 22.67 8.65
CA PHE A 40 -6.95 22.14 9.42
C PHE A 40 -6.52 21.17 10.53
N LEU A 41 -5.70 20.15 10.21
CA LEU A 41 -5.24 19.17 11.18
C LEU A 41 -4.48 19.84 12.33
N CYS A 42 -3.60 20.80 12.02
CA CYS A 42 -2.84 21.54 13.03
C CYS A 42 -3.76 22.41 13.90
N ASN A 43 -4.67 23.17 13.28
CA ASN A 43 -5.65 24.01 13.97
C ASN A 43 -6.54 23.18 14.92
N HIS A 44 -7.07 22.06 14.44
CA HIS A 44 -7.95 21.21 15.24
C HIS A 44 -7.18 20.51 16.37
N ALA A 45 -5.97 20.01 16.12
CA ALA A 45 -5.12 19.42 17.17
C ALA A 45 -4.77 20.42 18.28
N VAL A 46 -4.52 21.68 17.90
CA VAL A 46 -4.23 22.76 18.84
C VAL A 46 -5.45 23.08 19.73
N LYS A 47 -6.66 23.12 19.15
CA LYS A 47 -7.91 23.38 19.89
C LYS A 47 -8.39 22.22 20.76
N ASN A 48 -8.11 20.98 20.35
CA ASN A 48 -8.58 19.78 21.05
C ASN A 48 -7.43 18.82 21.36
N GLN A 49 -6.99 18.76 22.61
CA GLN A 49 -5.90 17.90 23.05
C GLN A 49 -6.16 16.39 22.87
N LYS A 50 -7.43 15.97 22.80
CA LYS A 50 -7.81 14.57 22.56
C LYS A 50 -7.85 14.22 21.08
N PHE A 51 -7.84 15.22 20.20
CA PHE A 51 -7.86 14.98 18.76
C PHE A 51 -6.60 14.22 18.33
N ARG A 52 -6.82 13.17 17.55
CA ARG A 52 -5.75 12.44 16.90
C ARG A 52 -6.08 12.18 15.43
N ALA A 53 -5.05 12.31 14.59
CA ALA A 53 -5.19 12.07 13.16
C ALA A 53 -3.94 11.42 12.56
N PHE A 54 -4.15 10.64 11.51
CA PHE A 54 -3.12 10.17 10.59
C PHE A 54 -3.20 10.97 9.31
N PHE A 55 -2.08 11.50 8.86
CA PHE A 55 -1.90 12.03 7.52
C PHE A 55 -1.08 11.04 6.72
N VAL A 56 -1.71 10.44 5.71
CA VAL A 56 -1.15 9.38 4.88
C VAL A 56 -1.10 9.85 3.44
N THR A 57 0.05 9.70 2.80
CA THR A 57 0.26 10.11 1.40
C THR A 57 1.19 9.14 0.68
N ASP A 58 1.01 8.97 -0.62
CA ASP A 58 1.91 8.19 -1.47
C ASP A 58 3.23 8.94 -1.75
N GLN A 59 3.22 10.27 -1.65
CA GLN A 59 4.33 11.10 -2.11
C GLN A 59 5.13 11.62 -0.93
N LYS A 60 6.39 11.17 -0.76
CA LYS A 60 7.26 11.63 0.34
C LYS A 60 7.40 13.16 0.42
N LYS A 61 7.35 13.87 -0.72
CA LYS A 61 7.37 15.34 -0.75
C LYS A 61 6.18 16.00 -0.04
N ASN A 62 5.04 15.31 0.05
CA ASN A 62 3.85 15.79 0.76
C ASN A 62 3.96 15.55 2.28
N LEU A 63 4.94 14.77 2.76
CA LEU A 63 5.28 14.62 4.18
C LEU A 63 6.24 15.72 4.67
N SER A 64 6.15 16.94 4.13
CA SER A 64 7.04 18.04 4.49
C SER A 64 6.84 18.44 5.95
N LEU A 65 7.82 18.09 6.80
CA LEU A 65 7.80 18.44 8.22
C LEU A 65 7.84 19.95 8.43
N ASP A 66 8.50 20.67 7.54
CA ASP A 66 8.62 22.13 7.61
C ASP A 66 7.24 22.77 7.44
N LEU A 67 6.43 22.31 6.47
CA LEU A 67 5.06 22.79 6.28
C LEU A 67 4.18 22.53 7.52
N PHE A 68 4.25 21.31 8.09
CA PHE A 68 3.52 21.00 9.31
C PHE A 68 3.98 21.85 10.50
N GLN A 69 5.29 22.13 10.60
CA GLN A 69 5.84 22.97 11.66
C GLN A 69 5.45 24.44 11.48
N GLU A 70 5.44 24.94 10.25
CA GLU A 70 4.95 26.28 9.89
C GLU A 70 3.48 26.44 10.29
N CYS A 71 2.60 25.53 9.82
CA CYS A 71 1.18 25.55 10.20
C CYS A 71 1.01 25.49 11.73
N TRP A 72 1.71 24.58 12.41
CA TRP A 72 1.64 24.47 13.88
C TRP A 72 2.06 25.77 14.58
N THR A 73 3.11 26.44 14.09
CA THR A 73 3.63 27.67 14.69
C THR A 73 2.69 28.85 14.42
N ASN A 74 2.10 28.94 13.23
CA ASN A 74 1.12 29.97 12.90
C ASN A 74 -0.11 29.92 13.82
N GLN A 75 -0.58 28.72 14.18
CA GLN A 75 -1.69 28.55 15.12
C GLN A 75 -1.36 29.02 16.55
N LYS A 76 -0.09 28.95 16.99
CA LYS A 76 0.34 29.44 18.30
C LYS A 76 0.22 30.95 18.46
N ASN A 77 0.39 31.71 17.37
CA ASN A 77 0.28 33.16 17.40
C ASN A 77 -1.18 33.61 17.57
N VAL A 78 -2.15 32.74 17.26
CA VAL A 78 -3.59 33.02 17.35
C VAL A 78 -4.20 32.53 18.66
N VAL A 79 -3.70 31.41 19.21
CA VAL A 79 -4.20 30.83 20.47
C VAL A 79 -3.19 31.07 21.59
N SER A 80 -3.42 32.10 22.40
CA SER A 80 -2.54 32.67 23.44
C SER A 80 -2.06 31.73 24.56
N ASN A 81 -2.42 30.43 24.54
CA ASN A 81 -2.16 29.45 25.61
C ASN A 81 -1.32 28.22 25.19
N LEU A 82 -0.71 28.16 23.99
CA LEU A 82 0.07 26.98 23.57
C LEU A 82 1.59 27.13 23.66
N THR A 83 2.14 26.70 24.78
CA THR A 83 3.59 26.51 25.01
C THR A 83 4.13 25.16 24.52
N ILE A 84 3.30 24.26 23.96
CA ILE A 84 3.74 22.89 23.62
C ILE A 84 4.54 22.87 22.30
N PRO A 85 5.78 22.33 22.27
CA PRO A 85 6.58 22.20 21.05
C PRO A 85 6.00 21.20 20.02
N PHE A 86 6.17 21.51 18.74
CA PHE A 86 5.72 20.69 17.60
C PHE A 86 6.13 19.21 17.71
N TYR A 87 7.41 18.96 17.99
CA TYR A 87 8.00 17.62 18.08
C TYR A 87 7.40 16.74 19.21
N LYS A 88 6.63 17.33 20.14
CA LYS A 88 5.91 16.55 21.18
C LYS A 88 4.55 16.06 20.72
N LYS A 89 3.96 16.66 19.67
CA LYS A 89 2.57 16.42 19.25
C LYS A 89 2.45 15.90 17.82
N VAL A 90 3.48 16.02 17.01
CA VAL A 90 3.53 15.46 15.66
C VAL A 90 4.63 14.42 15.54
N ALA A 91 4.29 13.22 15.08
CA ALA A 91 5.19 12.08 14.92
C ALA A 91 5.30 11.67 13.45
N THR A 92 6.50 11.32 12.99
CA THR A 92 6.71 10.72 11.66
C THR A 92 7.04 9.24 11.81
N ILE A 93 6.14 8.35 11.39
CA ILE A 93 6.39 6.92 11.42
C ILE A 93 7.07 6.49 10.12
N ARG A 94 8.34 6.06 10.21
CA ARG A 94 9.21 5.74 9.07
C ARG A 94 9.37 4.22 8.87
N SER A 95 9.85 3.83 7.68
CA SER A 95 10.31 2.45 7.45
C SER A 95 11.57 2.17 8.28
N LEU A 96 11.90 0.89 8.46
CA LEU A 96 13.16 0.48 9.11
C LEU A 96 14.37 1.16 8.44
N THR A 97 14.41 1.11 7.10
CA THR A 97 15.50 1.66 6.30
C THR A 97 15.63 3.17 6.42
N ASP A 98 14.51 3.91 6.40
CA ASP A 98 14.52 5.36 6.55
C ASP A 98 14.92 5.78 7.99
N THR A 99 14.50 5.02 9.01
CA THR A 99 14.89 5.25 10.41
C THR A 99 16.39 5.02 10.61
N VAL A 100 16.92 3.89 10.13
CA VAL A 100 18.36 3.55 10.28
C VAL A 100 19.23 4.55 9.51
N ARG A 101 18.84 4.91 8.28
CA ARG A 101 19.55 5.94 7.50
C ARG A 101 19.59 7.29 8.23
N LEU A 102 18.46 7.72 8.79
CA LEU A 102 18.39 8.97 9.57
C LEU A 102 19.28 8.91 10.81
N LEU A 103 19.28 7.77 11.49
CA LEU A 103 20.07 7.53 12.69
C LEU A 103 21.58 7.55 12.40
N ILE A 104 22.04 6.88 11.33
CA ILE A 104 23.43 6.89 10.87
C ILE A 104 23.85 8.31 10.46
N ASN A 105 23.03 9.02 9.69
CA ASN A 105 23.32 10.40 9.29
C ASN A 105 23.45 11.34 10.50
N ASP A 106 22.58 11.20 11.52
CA ASP A 106 22.67 12.00 12.73
C ASP A 106 23.94 11.65 13.55
N PHE A 107 24.41 10.39 13.52
CA PHE A 107 25.67 9.97 14.14
C PHE A 107 26.90 10.58 13.45
N GLU A 108 27.00 10.45 12.14
CA GLU A 108 28.12 10.95 11.34
C GLU A 108 28.27 12.47 11.42
N ASN A 109 27.15 13.19 11.43
CA ASN A 109 27.12 14.65 11.55
C ASN A 109 27.24 15.15 12.99
N LYS A 110 27.48 14.27 13.98
CA LYS A 110 27.58 14.62 15.41
C LYS A 110 26.34 15.35 15.96
N ASN A 111 25.16 15.03 15.44
CA ASN A 111 23.88 15.61 15.86
C ASN A 111 23.24 14.88 17.06
N ILE A 112 23.91 13.87 17.61
CA ILE A 112 23.44 13.11 18.76
C ILE A 112 23.69 13.90 20.05
N PRO A 113 22.73 13.95 20.99
CA PRO A 113 22.93 14.57 22.29
C PRO A 113 24.12 13.98 23.06
N ASN A 114 25.04 14.83 23.51
CA ASN A 114 26.23 14.42 24.27
C ASN A 114 25.92 13.57 25.51
N LEU A 115 24.73 13.73 26.10
CA LEU A 115 24.31 13.00 27.30
C LEU A 115 24.26 11.47 27.10
N ILE A 116 23.96 11.01 25.88
CA ILE A 116 23.83 9.59 25.55
C ILE A 116 25.03 9.08 24.74
N ARG A 117 26.06 9.90 24.53
CA ARG A 117 27.22 9.53 23.74
C ARG A 117 28.20 8.70 24.59
N THR A 118 27.94 7.41 24.65
CA THR A 118 28.77 6.45 25.40
C THR A 118 29.44 5.45 24.47
N PRO A 119 30.58 4.85 24.86
CA PRO A 119 31.30 3.87 24.03
C PRO A 119 30.41 2.67 23.63
N ASN A 120 29.48 2.28 24.48
CA ASN A 120 28.52 1.21 24.18
C ASN A 120 27.56 1.61 23.05
N LEU A 121 27.05 2.85 23.09
CA LEU A 121 26.16 3.34 22.05
C LEU A 121 26.92 3.51 20.74
N GLU A 122 28.15 4.05 20.77
CA GLU A 122 29.02 4.18 19.57
C GLU A 122 29.29 2.81 18.93
N LYS A 123 29.61 1.78 19.72
CA LYS A 123 29.74 0.41 19.21
C LYS A 123 28.44 -0.10 18.59
N GLY A 124 27.30 0.15 19.23
CA GLY A 124 25.99 -0.23 18.69
C GLY A 124 25.66 0.46 17.36
N PHE A 125 26.15 1.68 17.15
CA PHE A 125 26.06 2.38 15.87
C PHE A 125 26.90 1.73 14.78
N ASP A 126 28.15 1.36 15.10
CA ASP A 126 29.04 0.69 14.14
C ASP A 126 28.43 -0.65 13.68
N ASP A 127 27.95 -1.47 14.62
CA ASP A 127 27.28 -2.75 14.31
C ASP A 127 26.03 -2.54 13.43
N LEU A 128 25.22 -1.50 13.72
CA LEU A 128 24.03 -1.18 12.92
C LEU A 128 24.41 -0.66 11.52
N ARG A 129 25.45 0.16 11.41
CA ARG A 129 25.94 0.69 10.13
C ARG A 129 26.45 -0.43 9.23
N ASP A 130 27.23 -1.36 9.78
CA ASP A 130 27.75 -2.49 9.02
C ASP A 130 26.61 -3.38 8.48
N SER A 131 25.60 -3.64 9.32
CA SER A 131 24.39 -4.36 8.90
C SER A 131 23.61 -3.60 7.81
N PHE A 132 23.50 -2.28 7.92
CA PHE A 132 22.82 -1.45 6.93
C PHE A 132 23.56 -1.41 5.58
N ASN A 133 24.89 -1.30 5.60
CA ASN A 133 25.72 -1.34 4.40
C ASN A 133 25.60 -2.69 3.67
N LEU A 134 25.61 -3.80 4.41
CA LEU A 134 25.38 -5.13 3.84
C LEU A 134 24.00 -5.24 3.21
N TYR A 135 22.97 -4.72 3.88
CA TYR A 135 21.62 -4.66 3.34
C TYR A 135 21.57 -3.87 2.02
N GLU A 136 22.18 -2.67 1.96
CA GLU A 136 22.20 -1.87 0.73
C GLU A 136 22.93 -2.58 -0.42
N ILE A 137 24.05 -3.26 -0.15
CA ILE A 137 24.77 -4.05 -1.17
C ILE A 137 23.88 -5.16 -1.74
N ILE A 138 23.18 -5.90 -0.88
CA ILE A 138 22.28 -7.00 -1.30
C ILE A 138 21.12 -6.46 -2.14
N GLN A 139 20.51 -5.34 -1.72
CA GLN A 139 19.39 -4.74 -2.45
C GLN A 139 19.81 -4.18 -3.82
N ASN A 140 21.01 -3.60 -3.92
CA ASN A 140 21.54 -3.11 -5.19
C ASN A 140 21.80 -4.25 -6.19
N GLN A 141 22.21 -5.43 -5.71
CA GLN A 141 22.41 -6.61 -6.56
C GLN A 141 21.10 -7.30 -6.94
N ASN A 142 20.12 -7.35 -6.03
CA ASN A 142 18.81 -7.94 -6.29
C ASN A 142 17.72 -7.24 -5.48
N SER A 143 17.02 -6.30 -6.13
CA SER A 143 16.00 -5.44 -5.50
C SER A 143 14.80 -6.17 -4.90
N ASN A 144 14.62 -7.45 -5.23
CA ASN A 144 13.51 -8.27 -4.75
C ASN A 144 13.95 -9.27 -3.65
N SER A 145 15.22 -9.25 -3.25
CA SER A 145 15.74 -10.13 -2.22
C SER A 145 15.28 -9.69 -0.83
N ILE A 146 14.79 -10.63 -0.02
CA ILE A 146 14.49 -10.40 1.40
C ILE A 146 15.76 -10.60 2.26
N ASN A 147 16.84 -11.14 1.67
CA ASN A 147 18.08 -11.42 2.39
C ASN A 147 18.70 -10.11 2.94
N GLY A 148 19.24 -10.17 4.15
CA GLY A 148 19.78 -9.00 4.87
C GLY A 148 18.74 -8.15 5.60
N TRP A 149 17.44 -8.25 5.27
CA TRP A 149 16.40 -7.49 5.98
C TRP A 149 16.26 -7.96 7.44
N TYR A 150 16.27 -9.27 7.67
CA TYR A 150 16.19 -9.86 9.02
C TYR A 150 17.42 -9.52 9.88
N ASP A 151 18.60 -9.44 9.27
CA ASP A 151 19.82 -9.09 10.00
C ASP A 151 19.80 -7.61 10.38
N LEU A 152 19.32 -6.74 9.48
CA LEU A 152 19.10 -5.33 9.77
C LEU A 152 18.06 -5.11 10.88
N GLU A 153 16.94 -5.85 10.84
CA GLU A 153 15.91 -5.80 11.89
C GLU A 153 16.47 -6.23 13.26
N LYS A 154 17.28 -7.29 13.30
CA LYS A 154 17.94 -7.74 14.54
C LYS A 154 18.95 -6.72 15.06
N ALA A 155 19.77 -6.14 14.17
CA ALA A 155 20.74 -5.10 14.53
C ALA A 155 20.05 -3.85 15.08
N GLU A 156 18.94 -3.42 14.47
CA GLU A 156 18.15 -2.29 14.94
C GLU A 156 17.51 -2.56 16.31
N LEU A 157 16.99 -3.77 16.53
CA LEU A 157 16.48 -4.16 17.85
C LEU A 157 17.58 -4.17 18.92
N ALA A 158 18.77 -4.67 18.58
CA ALA A 158 19.93 -4.62 19.49
C ALA A 158 20.31 -3.17 19.83
N PHE A 159 20.31 -2.28 18.84
CA PHE A 159 20.54 -0.85 19.04
C PHE A 159 19.50 -0.22 19.97
N ARG A 160 18.19 -0.49 19.77
CA ARG A 160 17.14 0.00 20.68
C ARG A 160 17.33 -0.46 22.12
N LYS A 161 17.78 -1.71 22.33
CA LYS A 161 18.09 -2.24 23.67
C LYS A 161 19.24 -1.48 24.33
N ILE A 162 20.31 -1.19 23.58
CA ILE A 162 21.44 -0.39 24.06
C ILE A 162 20.94 1.03 24.41
N LEU A 163 20.26 1.69 23.48
CA LEU A 163 19.73 3.05 23.69
C LEU A 163 18.80 3.14 24.90
N ALA A 164 17.89 2.18 25.07
CA ALA A 164 16.98 2.13 26.21
C ALA A 164 17.72 1.97 27.54
N LYS A 165 18.80 1.17 27.57
CA LYS A 165 19.65 1.00 28.75
C LYS A 165 20.40 2.28 29.11
N GLU A 166 20.95 2.99 28.12
CA GLU A 166 21.64 4.27 28.35
C GLU A 166 20.67 5.34 28.89
N ILE A 167 19.45 5.40 28.36
CA ILE A 167 18.40 6.29 28.89
C ILE A 167 18.02 5.92 30.33
N ALA A 168 17.93 4.62 30.63
CA ALA A 168 17.63 4.15 31.98
C ALA A 168 18.72 4.50 33.00
N LEU A 169 19.99 4.43 32.59
CA LEU A 169 21.13 4.85 33.41
C LEU A 169 21.09 6.36 33.69
N LEU A 170 20.81 7.18 32.68
CA LEU A 170 20.64 8.63 32.85
C LEU A 170 19.45 9.00 33.74
N GLY A 171 18.41 8.18 33.75
CA GLY A 171 17.22 8.35 34.59
C GLY A 171 17.32 7.72 35.98
N HIS A 172 18.47 7.15 36.35
CA HIS A 172 18.67 6.41 37.62
C HIS A 172 17.64 5.31 37.87
N ILE A 173 17.29 4.53 36.85
CA ILE A 173 16.32 3.43 36.94
C ILE A 173 17.05 2.14 37.32
N GLU A 174 17.03 1.78 38.61
CA GLU A 174 17.84 0.68 39.19
C GLU A 174 17.44 -0.72 38.70
N GLN A 175 16.15 -0.96 38.43
CA GLN A 175 15.63 -2.25 37.95
C GLN A 175 15.20 -2.16 36.48
N TYR A 176 16.19 -2.04 35.58
CA TYR A 176 15.94 -1.96 34.15
C TYR A 176 15.77 -3.34 33.49
N GLY A 177 14.63 -3.54 32.81
CA GLY A 177 14.44 -4.60 31.83
C GLY A 177 13.76 -4.07 30.57
N PHE A 178 14.27 -4.40 29.38
CA PHE A 178 13.74 -3.89 28.11
C PHE A 178 12.25 -4.24 27.91
N GLU A 179 11.85 -5.44 28.31
CA GLU A 179 10.46 -5.93 28.24
C GLU A 179 9.66 -5.67 29.53
N ASN A 180 10.30 -5.12 30.57
CA ASN A 180 9.66 -4.82 31.84
C ASN A 180 8.85 -3.51 31.74
N LYS A 181 7.55 -3.57 32.04
CA LYS A 181 6.61 -2.45 31.87
C LYS A 181 6.90 -1.27 32.81
N GLU A 182 7.32 -1.54 34.03
CA GLU A 182 7.68 -0.49 34.98
C GLU A 182 8.90 0.27 34.49
N SER A 183 9.93 -0.45 34.01
CA SER A 183 11.10 0.18 33.38
C SER A 183 10.71 1.01 32.16
N GLN A 184 9.83 0.50 31.28
CA GLN A 184 9.35 1.21 30.09
C GLN A 184 8.60 2.50 30.45
N ASN A 185 7.72 2.45 31.46
CA ASN A 185 6.97 3.61 31.92
C ASN A 185 7.90 4.65 32.56
N SER A 186 8.84 4.21 33.41
CA SER A 186 9.85 5.08 34.01
C SER A 186 10.72 5.77 32.97
N ILE A 187 11.12 5.07 31.90
CA ILE A 187 11.84 5.69 30.76
C ILE A 187 10.98 6.77 30.09
N ARG A 188 9.70 6.48 29.82
CA ARG A 188 8.78 7.47 29.19
C ARG A 188 8.61 8.71 30.08
N GLU A 189 8.43 8.52 31.39
CA GLU A 189 8.30 9.61 32.35
C GLU A 189 9.57 10.45 32.45
N PHE A 190 10.74 9.81 32.50
CA PHE A 190 12.03 10.50 32.44
C PHE A 190 12.17 11.33 31.16
N LEU A 191 11.89 10.74 30.00
CA LEU A 191 11.99 11.44 28.71
C LEU A 191 11.06 12.66 28.61
N ARG A 192 9.88 12.61 29.24
CA ARG A 192 8.95 13.76 29.29
C ARG A 192 9.54 14.96 30.03
N LYS A 193 10.39 14.71 31.03
CA LYS A 193 11.08 15.72 31.88
C LYS A 193 12.53 16.01 31.45
N SER A 194 13.06 15.24 30.53
CA SER A 194 14.46 15.32 30.07
C SER A 194 14.79 16.62 29.31
N PRO A 195 16.09 16.97 29.18
CA PRO A 195 16.53 18.12 28.40
C PRO A 195 15.97 18.13 26.97
N GLN A 196 15.63 19.33 26.46
CA GLN A 196 14.95 19.50 25.19
C GLN A 196 15.71 18.90 23.99
N ASN A 197 17.05 18.96 23.99
CA ASN A 197 17.89 18.37 22.95
C ASN A 197 17.75 16.84 22.89
N LEU A 198 17.81 16.16 24.04
CA LEU A 198 17.64 14.71 24.14
C LEU A 198 16.25 14.29 23.69
N GLN A 199 15.23 14.97 24.22
CA GLN A 199 13.84 14.70 23.91
C GLN A 199 13.53 14.88 22.41
N LYS A 200 13.98 15.99 21.82
CA LYS A 200 13.78 16.29 20.40
C LYS A 200 14.41 15.23 19.51
N TRP A 201 15.62 14.77 19.86
CA TRP A 201 16.33 13.74 19.09
C TRP A 201 15.63 12.38 19.19
N ILE A 202 15.29 11.91 20.40
CA ILE A 202 14.62 10.62 20.58
C ILE A 202 13.25 10.60 19.91
N TYR A 203 12.44 11.64 20.07
CA TYR A 203 11.11 11.72 19.45
C TYR A 203 11.18 11.86 17.92
N LYS A 204 12.26 12.43 17.38
CA LYS A 204 12.52 12.47 15.93
C LYS A 204 12.84 11.08 15.38
N ILE A 205 13.75 10.33 16.01
CA ILE A 205 14.19 9.00 15.52
C ILE A 205 13.16 7.91 15.85
N TYR A 206 12.71 7.86 17.11
CA TYR A 206 11.84 6.84 17.68
C TYR A 206 10.56 7.43 18.28
N PRO A 207 9.66 8.01 17.47
CA PRO A 207 8.35 8.43 17.97
C PRO A 207 7.55 7.26 18.56
N THR A 208 7.88 6.01 18.19
CA THR A 208 7.25 4.79 18.70
C THR A 208 7.53 4.49 20.18
N ILE A 209 8.37 5.28 20.86
CA ILE A 209 8.64 5.17 22.29
C ILE A 209 7.48 5.62 23.17
N ASP A 210 6.73 6.64 22.72
CA ASP A 210 5.60 7.24 23.44
C ASP A 210 4.50 7.69 22.47
N LEU A 211 3.94 6.73 21.72
CA LEU A 211 2.90 6.99 20.71
C LEU A 211 1.67 7.70 21.30
N GLN A 212 1.40 7.51 22.58
CA GLN A 212 0.23 8.07 23.26
C GLN A 212 0.33 9.60 23.45
N ASN A 213 1.53 10.18 23.39
CA ASN A 213 1.69 11.62 23.58
C ASN A 213 1.38 12.44 22.31
N TYR A 214 1.39 11.80 21.13
CA TYR A 214 1.19 12.47 19.85
C TYR A 214 -0.29 12.63 19.49
N GLN A 215 -0.56 13.67 18.70
CA GLN A 215 -1.86 13.98 18.13
C GLN A 215 -1.87 13.71 16.63
N ILE A 216 -0.82 14.09 15.89
CA ILE A 216 -0.76 13.91 14.44
C ILE A 216 0.34 12.91 14.10
N PHE A 217 0.00 11.91 13.29
CA PHE A 217 0.92 10.89 12.79
C PHE A 217 1.10 11.03 11.28
N LEU A 218 2.34 11.15 10.84
CA LEU A 218 2.71 11.32 9.44
C LEU A 218 3.35 10.03 8.95
N CYS A 219 2.85 9.47 7.85
CA CYS A 219 3.48 8.30 7.24
C CYS A 219 3.12 8.16 5.76
N THR A 220 3.93 7.41 5.03
CA THR A 220 3.60 7.03 3.65
C THR A 220 2.51 5.96 3.63
N THR A 221 1.70 5.88 2.58
CA THR A 221 0.71 4.81 2.40
C THR A 221 1.31 3.42 2.55
N ASP A 222 2.48 3.14 1.94
CA ASP A 222 3.16 1.85 2.05
C ASP A 222 3.50 1.47 3.50
N LYS A 223 3.77 2.46 4.35
CA LYS A 223 4.01 2.26 5.78
C LYS A 223 2.69 2.05 6.53
N PHE A 224 1.68 2.87 6.25
CA PHE A 224 0.38 2.82 6.89
C PHE A 224 -0.36 1.50 6.65
N ILE A 225 -0.34 0.99 5.42
CA ILE A 225 -1.02 -0.28 5.10
C ILE A 225 -0.31 -1.51 5.67
N ARG A 226 0.93 -1.36 6.16
CA ARG A 226 1.74 -2.42 6.79
C ARG A 226 1.71 -2.27 8.31
N SER A 227 2.87 -2.11 8.93
CA SER A 227 3.07 -2.17 10.36
C SER A 227 4.00 -1.07 10.86
N TYR A 228 3.95 -0.84 12.16
CA TYR A 228 4.94 -0.07 12.91
C TYR A 228 5.51 -0.94 14.03
N THR A 229 6.74 -0.67 14.46
CA THR A 229 7.39 -1.43 15.54
C THR A 229 7.41 -0.56 16.80
N PRO A 230 6.68 -0.91 17.87
CA PRO A 230 6.79 -0.24 19.15
C PRO A 230 8.23 -0.28 19.66
N PHE A 231 8.72 0.81 20.27
CA PHE A 231 10.13 0.92 20.64
C PHE A 231 10.62 -0.19 21.58
N PHE A 232 9.76 -0.70 22.46
CA PHE A 232 10.12 -1.74 23.43
C PHE A 232 9.71 -3.16 23.02
N ASN A 233 9.31 -3.37 21.76
CA ASN A 233 8.87 -4.67 21.25
C ASN A 233 9.79 -5.14 20.12
N ALA A 234 10.02 -6.45 20.03
CA ALA A 234 10.68 -7.05 18.88
C ALA A 234 9.75 -7.05 17.66
N ASP A 235 8.48 -7.41 17.87
CA ASP A 235 7.53 -7.63 16.79
C ASP A 235 6.83 -6.34 16.33
N SER A 236 6.61 -6.24 15.03
CA SER A 236 5.84 -5.16 14.42
C SER A 236 4.32 -5.38 14.56
N LYS A 237 3.57 -4.30 14.78
CA LYS A 237 2.11 -4.27 14.87
C LYS A 237 1.51 -3.66 13.61
N LEU A 238 0.57 -4.36 12.99
CA LEU A 238 -0.19 -3.84 11.84
C LEU A 238 -1.06 -2.66 12.26
N PHE A 239 -1.05 -1.56 11.50
CA PHE A 239 -1.85 -0.37 11.83
C PHE A 239 -3.34 -0.70 11.90
N LEU A 240 -3.83 -1.48 10.93
CA LEU A 240 -5.25 -1.86 10.83
C LEU A 240 -5.79 -2.56 12.09
N TYR A 241 -4.93 -3.19 12.90
CA TYR A 241 -5.31 -3.92 14.11
C TYR A 241 -4.83 -3.24 15.40
N SER A 242 -4.22 -2.08 15.28
CA SER A 242 -3.75 -1.33 16.44
C SER A 242 -4.84 -0.40 16.97
N ASP A 243 -4.95 -0.30 18.29
CA ASP A 243 -5.82 0.68 18.93
C ASP A 243 -5.42 2.13 18.62
N ILE A 244 -4.24 2.37 18.04
CA ILE A 244 -3.78 3.72 17.69
C ILE A 244 -4.65 4.41 16.65
N ILE A 245 -5.30 3.67 15.75
CA ILE A 245 -6.18 4.25 14.73
C ILE A 245 -7.63 4.34 15.20
N LYS A 246 -8.00 3.62 16.27
CA LYS A 246 -9.38 3.48 16.71
C LYS A 246 -9.96 4.84 17.09
N ASN A 247 -11.14 5.14 16.55
CA ASN A 247 -11.90 6.37 16.80
C ASN A 247 -11.17 7.67 16.40
N ASN A 248 -10.13 7.59 15.58
CA ASN A 248 -9.33 8.73 15.14
C ASN A 248 -9.60 9.07 13.66
N LEU A 249 -9.08 10.20 13.19
CA LEU A 249 -9.19 10.59 11.78
C LEU A 249 -8.03 10.01 10.97
N VAL A 250 -8.29 9.42 9.81
CA VAL A 250 -7.28 9.02 8.83
C VAL A 250 -7.51 9.78 7.55
N VAL A 251 -6.60 10.70 7.24
CA VAL A 251 -6.58 11.46 5.99
C VAL A 251 -5.72 10.70 4.98
N LEU A 252 -6.32 10.34 3.84
CA LEU A 252 -5.65 9.72 2.69
C LEU A 252 -5.51 10.77 1.59
N ASP A 253 -4.33 11.39 1.50
CA ASP A 253 -3.94 12.28 0.41
C ASP A 253 -3.54 11.44 -0.82
N GLU A 254 -3.99 11.87 -2.01
CA GLU A 254 -3.98 11.05 -3.23
C GLU A 254 -4.76 9.73 -3.03
N PHE A 255 -5.99 9.85 -2.52
CA PHE A 255 -6.88 8.74 -2.15
C PHE A 255 -6.92 7.59 -3.17
N ASP A 256 -7.11 7.89 -4.45
CA ASP A 256 -7.21 6.89 -5.52
C ASP A 256 -5.91 6.10 -5.71
N SER A 257 -4.74 6.75 -5.61
CA SER A 257 -3.46 6.08 -5.78
C SER A 257 -3.18 5.03 -4.70
N THR A 258 -3.77 5.19 -3.51
CA THR A 258 -3.63 4.25 -2.39
C THR A 258 -4.15 2.84 -2.72
N LYS A 259 -5.10 2.70 -3.65
CA LYS A 259 -5.59 1.40 -4.13
C LYS A 259 -4.48 0.52 -4.70
N SER A 260 -3.66 1.10 -5.58
CA SER A 260 -2.55 0.39 -6.22
C SER A 260 -1.52 -0.12 -5.18
N ARG A 261 -1.29 0.65 -4.12
CA ARG A 261 -0.39 0.29 -3.01
C ARG A 261 -0.93 -0.90 -2.23
N ILE A 262 -2.22 -0.90 -1.92
CA ILE A 262 -2.87 -2.03 -1.23
C ILE A 262 -2.80 -3.29 -2.09
N TRP A 263 -3.09 -3.20 -3.39
CA TRP A 263 -2.97 -4.34 -4.30
C TRP A 263 -1.56 -4.88 -4.39
N ASN A 264 -0.56 -4.02 -4.61
CA ASN A 264 0.84 -4.44 -4.68
C ASN A 264 1.29 -5.11 -3.38
N LYS A 265 0.85 -4.60 -2.22
CA LYS A 265 1.07 -5.27 -0.94
C LYS A 265 0.42 -6.65 -0.93
N SER A 266 -0.89 -6.75 -1.19
CA SER A 266 -1.62 -8.02 -1.15
C SER A 266 -1.03 -9.07 -2.09
N LEU A 267 -0.60 -8.66 -3.29
CA LEU A 267 0.09 -9.51 -4.25
C LEU A 267 1.44 -9.99 -3.71
N ASN A 268 2.27 -9.09 -3.19
CA ASN A 268 3.57 -9.45 -2.63
C ASN A 268 3.43 -10.40 -1.44
N ASP A 269 2.50 -10.11 -0.54
CA ASP A 269 2.24 -10.94 0.65
C ASP A 269 1.74 -12.34 0.22
N ALA A 270 0.86 -12.42 -0.77
CA ALA A 270 0.32 -13.69 -1.29
C ALA A 270 1.32 -14.52 -2.10
N LEU A 271 2.28 -13.88 -2.80
CA LEU A 271 3.30 -14.56 -3.61
C LEU A 271 4.53 -14.99 -2.79
N THR A 272 4.82 -14.29 -1.69
CA THR A 272 5.98 -14.59 -0.83
C THR A 272 5.72 -15.80 0.06
N ILE A 273 4.50 -15.90 0.61
CA ILE A 273 4.13 -17.00 1.49
C ILE A 273 3.62 -18.16 0.64
N LYS A 274 4.45 -19.19 0.48
CA LYS A 274 4.09 -20.43 -0.20
C LYS A 274 3.73 -21.48 0.84
N VAL A 275 2.50 -21.96 0.77
CA VAL A 275 2.02 -23.07 1.59
C VAL A 275 1.30 -24.05 0.68
N ASP A 276 1.65 -25.32 0.77
CA ASP A 276 0.92 -26.38 0.08
C ASP A 276 -0.47 -26.52 0.69
N LEU A 277 -1.50 -26.32 -0.14
CA LEU A 277 -2.91 -26.37 0.22
C LEU A 277 -3.26 -27.68 0.93
N LEU A 278 -2.76 -28.80 0.43
CA LEU A 278 -3.10 -30.13 0.95
C LEU A 278 -2.44 -30.37 2.30
N THR A 279 -1.18 -29.94 2.47
CA THR A 279 -0.47 -29.98 3.75
C THR A 279 -1.16 -29.11 4.79
N LEU A 280 -1.58 -27.89 4.43
CA LEU A 280 -2.34 -27.04 5.34
C LEU A 280 -3.66 -27.70 5.75
N PHE A 281 -4.40 -28.27 4.79
CA PHE A 281 -5.65 -28.97 5.09
C PHE A 281 -5.43 -30.12 6.08
N ASP A 282 -4.41 -30.96 5.86
CA ASP A 282 -4.11 -32.08 6.78
C ASP A 282 -3.75 -31.56 8.18
N ILE A 283 -2.92 -30.52 8.30
CA ILE A 283 -2.56 -29.95 9.60
C ILE A 283 -3.78 -29.41 10.34
N ILE A 284 -4.67 -28.68 9.65
CA ILE A 284 -5.93 -28.20 10.23
C ILE A 284 -6.79 -29.40 10.66
N TYR A 285 -6.90 -30.43 9.82
CA TYR A 285 -7.68 -31.62 10.10
C TYR A 285 -7.15 -32.39 11.33
N GLN A 286 -5.83 -32.55 11.45
CA GLN A 286 -5.21 -33.17 12.63
C GLN A 286 -5.32 -32.27 13.86
N GLY A 287 -5.19 -30.95 13.70
CA GLY A 287 -5.37 -29.97 14.77
C GLY A 287 -6.76 -30.06 15.39
N LEU A 288 -7.81 -30.10 14.55
CA LEU A 288 -9.21 -30.26 14.98
C LEU A 288 -9.44 -31.55 15.77
N LYS A 289 -8.83 -32.67 15.38
CA LYS A 289 -8.93 -33.95 16.11
C LYS A 289 -8.31 -33.90 17.52
N ARG A 290 -7.30 -33.05 17.72
CA ARG A 290 -6.49 -32.99 18.95
C ARG A 290 -7.01 -31.98 19.97
N ILE A 291 -8.03 -31.19 19.63
CA ILE A 291 -8.57 -30.14 20.51
C ILE A 291 -8.94 -30.71 21.88
N ASP A 292 -9.53 -31.90 21.93
CA ASP A 292 -9.98 -32.50 23.18
C ASP A 292 -8.86 -33.03 24.07
N GLU A 293 -7.70 -33.35 23.49
CA GLU A 293 -6.61 -34.05 24.17
C GLU A 293 -5.43 -33.14 24.56
N ASN A 294 -5.09 -32.17 23.70
CA ASN A 294 -3.77 -31.53 23.73
C ASN A 294 -3.80 -29.98 23.77
N VAL A 295 -4.97 -29.37 23.84
CA VAL A 295 -5.13 -27.90 23.89
C VAL A 295 -5.37 -27.44 25.33
N PRO A 296 -4.73 -26.35 25.80
CA PRO A 296 -4.96 -25.80 27.14
C PRO A 296 -6.45 -25.54 27.44
N GLN A 297 -6.89 -25.80 28.67
CA GLN A 297 -8.31 -25.75 29.05
C GLN A 297 -9.00 -24.43 28.65
N GLN A 298 -8.35 -23.29 28.90
CA GLN A 298 -8.86 -21.97 28.54
C GLN A 298 -9.19 -21.85 27.04
N LEU A 299 -8.36 -22.41 26.16
CA LEU A 299 -8.62 -22.39 24.71
C LEU A 299 -9.62 -23.48 24.31
N LYS A 300 -9.58 -24.63 24.99
CA LYS A 300 -10.50 -25.74 24.75
C LYS A 300 -11.94 -25.29 24.95
N ASP A 301 -12.25 -24.61 26.05
CA ASP A 301 -13.61 -24.14 26.36
C ASP A 301 -14.16 -23.18 25.27
N ILE A 302 -13.29 -22.32 24.72
CA ILE A 302 -13.64 -21.40 23.63
C ILE A 302 -13.86 -22.15 22.31
N LEU A 303 -12.99 -23.12 22.00
CA LEU A 303 -13.03 -23.86 20.72
C LEU A 303 -14.19 -24.86 20.68
N THR A 304 -14.53 -25.52 21.79
CA THR A 304 -15.59 -26.53 21.86
C THR A 304 -16.98 -25.95 22.09
N LYS A 305 -17.07 -24.64 22.33
CA LYS A 305 -18.34 -23.94 22.55
C LYS A 305 -19.34 -24.25 21.43
N ASP A 306 -20.55 -24.63 21.83
CA ASP A 306 -21.66 -25.00 20.95
C ASP A 306 -21.33 -26.14 19.95
N ASN A 307 -20.37 -27.01 20.26
CA ASN A 307 -19.88 -28.07 19.38
C ASN A 307 -19.32 -27.54 18.04
N SER A 308 -18.86 -26.29 18.00
CA SER A 308 -18.37 -25.64 16.79
C SER A 308 -17.18 -26.38 16.16
N ASN A 309 -16.22 -26.85 16.97
CA ASN A 309 -15.09 -27.65 16.51
C ASN A 309 -15.53 -28.95 15.79
N LEU A 310 -16.54 -29.64 16.32
CA LEU A 310 -17.07 -30.88 15.74
C LEU A 310 -17.71 -30.64 14.37
N HIS A 311 -18.38 -29.50 14.19
CA HIS A 311 -18.92 -29.09 12.89
C HIS A 311 -17.81 -29.02 11.82
N TYR A 312 -16.72 -28.29 12.10
CA TYR A 312 -15.59 -28.19 11.17
C TYR A 312 -14.86 -29.53 10.98
N LEU A 313 -14.74 -30.34 12.04
CA LEU A 313 -14.14 -31.66 11.95
C LEU A 313 -14.93 -32.59 11.01
N ASN A 314 -16.26 -32.54 11.04
CA ASN A 314 -17.10 -33.36 10.15
C ASN A 314 -16.98 -32.92 8.69
N ILE A 315 -16.98 -31.61 8.41
CA ILE A 315 -16.72 -31.09 7.05
C ILE A 315 -15.36 -31.57 6.53
N ALA A 316 -14.32 -31.50 7.37
CA ALA A 316 -12.99 -31.98 6.99
C ALA A 316 -12.97 -33.50 6.74
N LYS A 317 -13.67 -34.30 7.55
CA LYS A 317 -13.83 -35.75 7.32
C LYS A 317 -14.47 -36.04 5.96
N ASP A 318 -15.53 -35.32 5.61
CA ASP A 318 -16.25 -35.51 4.35
C ASP A 318 -15.40 -35.13 3.14
N LEU A 319 -14.72 -33.97 3.19
CA LEU A 319 -13.80 -33.55 2.14
C LEU A 319 -12.66 -34.54 1.95
N ASN A 320 -12.09 -35.04 3.05
CA ASN A 320 -11.02 -36.03 2.97
C ASN A 320 -11.50 -37.35 2.35
N LYS A 321 -12.71 -37.80 2.69
CA LYS A 321 -13.31 -39.02 2.15
C LYS A 321 -13.61 -38.90 0.66
N GLU A 322 -14.21 -37.78 0.26
CA GLU A 322 -14.63 -37.50 -1.12
C GLU A 322 -13.44 -37.33 -2.06
N PHE A 323 -12.44 -36.54 -1.66
CA PHE A 323 -11.31 -36.17 -2.51
C PHE A 323 -10.02 -36.93 -2.20
N LYS A 324 -10.01 -37.84 -1.22
CA LYS A 324 -8.82 -38.64 -0.86
C LYS A 324 -7.63 -37.75 -0.47
N LEU A 325 -7.87 -36.70 0.32
CA LEU A 325 -6.90 -35.65 0.65
C LEU A 325 -5.72 -36.14 1.51
N SER A 326 -5.88 -37.26 2.23
CA SER A 326 -4.79 -37.91 2.98
C SER A 326 -3.75 -38.61 2.09
N TYR A 327 -3.95 -38.68 0.78
CA TYR A 327 -3.00 -39.29 -0.15
C TYR A 327 -2.26 -38.23 -0.96
N LEU A 328 -1.04 -38.56 -1.41
CA LEU A 328 -0.23 -37.65 -2.22
C LEU A 328 -0.86 -37.43 -3.59
N TYR A 329 -0.91 -36.16 -4.02
CA TYR A 329 -1.35 -35.75 -5.35
C TYR A 329 -0.15 -35.62 -6.28
N LYS A 330 -0.25 -36.13 -7.51
CA LYS A 330 0.77 -35.97 -8.55
C LYS A 330 0.16 -35.59 -9.89
N ILE A 331 0.55 -34.45 -10.43
CA ILE A 331 0.18 -34.01 -11.78
C ILE A 331 1.14 -34.67 -12.79
N LYS A 332 0.57 -35.35 -13.80
CA LYS A 332 1.32 -35.91 -14.93
C LYS A 332 1.46 -34.90 -16.06
N GLY A 333 2.65 -34.86 -16.66
CA GLY A 333 3.02 -33.93 -17.72
C GLY A 333 4.04 -32.88 -17.26
N THR A 334 4.49 -32.04 -18.17
CA THR A 334 5.41 -30.93 -17.87
C THR A 334 4.68 -29.83 -17.10
N VAL A 335 4.79 -29.90 -15.78
CA VAL A 335 4.48 -28.77 -14.88
C VAL A 335 5.63 -27.78 -15.03
N THR A 336 5.35 -26.64 -15.65
CA THR A 336 6.33 -25.55 -15.78
C THR A 336 6.09 -24.52 -14.67
N PRO A 337 7.04 -23.62 -14.40
CA PRO A 337 6.83 -22.50 -13.48
C PRO A 337 5.58 -21.65 -13.79
N ASN A 338 5.08 -21.69 -15.03
CA ASN A 338 3.92 -20.95 -15.52
C ASN A 338 2.61 -21.76 -15.47
N THR A 339 2.62 -22.94 -14.86
CA THR A 339 1.43 -23.77 -14.68
C THR A 339 0.65 -23.29 -13.45
N PHE A 340 -0.49 -22.63 -13.68
CA PHE A 340 -1.38 -22.08 -12.66
C PHE A 340 -2.87 -22.28 -12.96
N VAL A 341 -3.68 -22.17 -11.90
CA VAL A 341 -5.15 -22.03 -11.91
C VAL A 341 -5.50 -20.74 -11.16
N ILE A 342 -6.34 -19.90 -11.76
CA ILE A 342 -6.93 -18.74 -11.07
C ILE A 342 -8.43 -18.99 -10.92
N HIS A 343 -8.91 -19.05 -9.68
CA HIS A 343 -10.34 -19.01 -9.38
C HIS A 343 -10.73 -17.57 -9.07
N THR A 344 -11.54 -16.99 -9.95
CA THR A 344 -12.32 -15.79 -9.65
C THR A 344 -13.73 -16.21 -9.24
N PRO A 345 -14.56 -15.32 -8.67
CA PRO A 345 -15.92 -15.68 -8.27
C PRO A 345 -16.79 -16.16 -9.44
N VAL A 346 -16.54 -15.62 -10.64
CA VAL A 346 -17.33 -15.91 -11.85
C VAL A 346 -16.68 -16.97 -12.73
N ASN A 347 -15.35 -16.93 -12.87
CA ASN A 347 -14.61 -17.72 -13.85
C ASN A 347 -13.40 -18.45 -13.24
N THR A 348 -13.07 -19.61 -13.82
CA THR A 348 -11.80 -20.30 -13.58
C THR A 348 -10.91 -20.17 -14.80
N ILE A 349 -9.70 -19.66 -14.62
CA ILE A 349 -8.71 -19.47 -15.68
C ILE A 349 -7.59 -20.50 -15.50
N LEU A 350 -7.33 -21.27 -16.55
CA LEU A 350 -6.28 -22.28 -16.61
C LEU A 350 -5.15 -21.80 -17.52
N SER A 351 -3.90 -21.87 -17.02
CA SER A 351 -2.70 -21.51 -17.77
C SER A 351 -2.52 -22.31 -19.07
N ASN A 352 -2.65 -23.63 -18.99
CA ASN A 352 -2.80 -24.51 -20.15
C ASN A 352 -4.29 -24.76 -20.32
N LYS A 353 -4.88 -24.41 -21.48
CA LYS A 353 -6.31 -24.54 -21.80
C LYS A 353 -6.87 -25.99 -21.75
N ASN A 354 -6.14 -26.93 -21.16
CA ASN A 354 -6.52 -28.32 -21.00
C ASN A 354 -7.18 -28.54 -19.64
N TYR A 355 -8.29 -29.30 -19.62
CA TYR A 355 -8.95 -29.69 -18.38
C TYR A 355 -8.14 -30.75 -17.62
N TRP A 356 -8.06 -30.60 -16.30
CA TRP A 356 -7.47 -31.58 -15.39
C TRP A 356 -8.52 -32.37 -14.64
N TYR A 357 -8.30 -33.67 -14.58
CA TYR A 357 -9.12 -34.65 -13.88
C TYR A 357 -8.25 -35.40 -12.89
N SER A 358 -8.76 -35.62 -11.69
CA SER A 358 -8.06 -36.34 -10.62
C SER A 358 -8.64 -37.73 -10.45
N HIS A 359 -7.82 -38.75 -10.24
CA HIS A 359 -8.27 -40.12 -9.98
C HIS A 359 -7.38 -40.83 -8.98
N PHE A 360 -7.98 -41.64 -8.12
CA PHE A 360 -7.25 -42.40 -7.11
C PHE A 360 -6.79 -43.74 -7.67
N ILE A 361 -5.49 -44.03 -7.52
CA ILE A 361 -4.89 -45.29 -7.92
C ILE A 361 -4.58 -46.11 -6.67
N GLU A 362 -5.44 -47.09 -6.38
CA GLU A 362 -5.34 -47.95 -5.19
C GLU A 362 -3.95 -48.60 -5.05
N LYS A 363 -3.42 -49.18 -6.14
CA LYS A 363 -2.11 -49.85 -6.15
C LYS A 363 -0.95 -48.94 -5.75
N LYS A 364 -1.06 -47.63 -6.07
CA LYS A 364 -0.04 -46.63 -5.75
C LYS A 364 -0.32 -45.87 -4.46
N LYS A 365 -1.54 -46.00 -3.91
CA LYS A 365 -2.07 -45.15 -2.83
C LYS A 365 -1.82 -43.67 -3.12
N GLN A 366 -2.14 -43.24 -4.34
CA GLN A 366 -1.81 -41.91 -4.85
C GLN A 366 -2.96 -41.38 -5.69
N VAL A 367 -3.18 -40.06 -5.65
CA VAL A 367 -4.11 -39.37 -6.56
C VAL A 367 -3.31 -38.82 -7.74
N ILE A 368 -3.65 -39.25 -8.94
CA ILE A 368 -3.04 -38.75 -10.18
C ILE A 368 -3.95 -37.71 -10.80
N VAL A 369 -3.35 -36.61 -11.26
CA VAL A 369 -4.03 -35.57 -12.03
C VAL A 369 -3.51 -35.58 -13.46
N ASP A 370 -4.39 -35.82 -14.42
CA ASP A 370 -4.07 -35.82 -15.85
C ASP A 370 -5.29 -35.37 -16.69
N ASN A 371 -5.25 -35.59 -18.01
CA ASN A 371 -6.32 -35.20 -18.92
C ASN A 371 -7.35 -36.33 -19.16
N LYS A 372 -7.33 -37.42 -18.38
CA LYS A 372 -8.25 -38.55 -18.53
C LYS A 372 -9.49 -38.37 -17.67
N LYS A 373 -10.68 -38.48 -18.27
CA LYS A 373 -11.95 -38.19 -17.60
C LYS A 373 -12.47 -39.31 -16.67
N ASP A 374 -11.91 -40.51 -16.76
CA ASP A 374 -12.39 -41.69 -16.03
C ASP A 374 -12.18 -41.57 -14.51
N ASN A 375 -13.17 -41.99 -13.71
CA ASN A 375 -13.11 -41.98 -12.23
C ASN A 375 -12.68 -40.63 -11.61
N ASN A 376 -13.16 -39.54 -12.20
CA ASN A 376 -12.81 -38.17 -11.81
C ASN A 376 -13.30 -37.78 -10.40
N LEU A 377 -12.36 -37.49 -9.51
CA LEU A 377 -12.53 -36.88 -8.18
C LEU A 377 -12.74 -35.36 -8.25
N ARG A 378 -12.93 -34.79 -9.44
CA ARG A 378 -13.28 -33.37 -9.67
C ARG A 378 -12.24 -32.39 -9.11
N PHE A 379 -11.01 -32.47 -9.61
CA PHE A 379 -9.86 -31.68 -9.14
C PHE A 379 -10.15 -30.18 -8.91
N ASN A 380 -10.77 -29.49 -9.88
CA ASN A 380 -11.11 -28.07 -9.71
C ASN A 380 -12.14 -27.82 -8.59
N SER A 381 -13.11 -28.74 -8.43
CA SER A 381 -14.07 -28.67 -7.31
C SER A 381 -13.39 -28.94 -5.97
N MET A 382 -12.37 -29.80 -5.94
CA MET A 382 -11.56 -30.05 -4.74
C MET A 382 -10.84 -28.76 -4.32
N LEU A 383 -10.14 -28.09 -5.24
CA LEU A 383 -9.44 -26.83 -4.95
C LEU A 383 -10.39 -25.80 -4.32
N SER A 384 -11.53 -25.54 -4.97
CA SER A 384 -12.52 -24.58 -4.48
C SER A 384 -13.13 -24.97 -3.13
N ARG A 385 -13.48 -26.25 -2.91
CA ARG A 385 -14.12 -26.70 -1.66
C ARG A 385 -13.16 -26.77 -0.49
N VAL A 386 -11.92 -27.19 -0.71
CA VAL A 386 -10.87 -27.20 0.31
C VAL A 386 -10.54 -25.76 0.72
N SER A 387 -10.39 -24.85 -0.24
CA SER A 387 -10.15 -23.44 0.04
C SER A 387 -11.32 -22.76 0.75
N LYS A 388 -12.57 -23.07 0.37
CA LYS A 388 -13.76 -22.61 1.09
C LYS A 388 -13.77 -23.10 2.54
N PHE A 389 -13.42 -24.37 2.77
CA PHE A 389 -13.29 -24.91 4.12
C PHE A 389 -12.21 -24.17 4.93
N ILE A 390 -11.03 -23.94 4.37
CA ILE A 390 -9.94 -23.21 5.03
C ILE A 390 -10.38 -21.79 5.39
N LYS A 391 -11.07 -21.08 4.48
CA LYS A 391 -11.62 -19.74 4.74
C LYS A 391 -12.66 -19.75 5.86
N SER A 392 -13.60 -20.69 5.85
CA SER A 392 -14.62 -20.82 6.90
C SER A 392 -14.00 -21.20 8.26
N PHE A 393 -13.02 -22.10 8.27
CA PHE A 393 -12.26 -22.44 9.47
C PHE A 393 -11.53 -21.22 10.05
N ASN A 394 -10.89 -20.43 9.19
CA ASN A 394 -10.21 -19.19 9.61
C ASN A 394 -11.18 -18.18 10.23
N GLN A 395 -12.39 -18.01 9.65
CA GLN A 395 -13.44 -17.17 10.26
C GLN A 395 -13.86 -17.66 11.65
N TYR A 396 -13.96 -18.97 11.83
CA TYR A 396 -14.22 -19.56 13.14
C TYR A 396 -13.09 -19.24 14.14
N ILE A 397 -11.82 -19.40 13.75
CA ILE A 397 -10.68 -19.05 14.61
C ILE A 397 -10.67 -17.56 14.96
N LEU A 398 -11.03 -16.67 14.03
CA LEU A 398 -11.16 -15.23 14.34
C LEU A 398 -12.19 -14.96 15.44
N ASN A 399 -13.32 -15.66 15.42
CA ASN A 399 -14.35 -15.51 16.45
C ASN A 399 -13.86 -16.03 17.80
N CYS A 400 -13.20 -17.20 17.82
CA CYS A 400 -12.55 -17.72 19.02
C CYS A 400 -11.48 -16.76 19.54
N ALA A 401 -10.68 -16.15 18.66
CA ALA A 401 -9.67 -15.17 19.03
C ALA A 401 -10.27 -13.90 19.64
N ARG A 402 -11.43 -13.42 19.16
CA ARG A 402 -12.15 -12.29 19.79
C ARG A 402 -12.61 -12.63 21.19
N GLN A 403 -13.15 -13.83 21.40
CA GLN A 403 -13.57 -14.31 22.72
C GLN A 403 -12.37 -14.40 23.66
N TYR A 404 -11.28 -15.06 23.23
CA TYR A 404 -10.05 -15.17 23.99
C TYR A 404 -9.44 -13.80 24.33
N MET A 405 -9.41 -12.88 23.36
CA MET A 405 -8.96 -11.51 23.56
C MET A 405 -9.80 -10.79 24.62
N SER A 406 -11.13 -10.91 24.55
CA SER A 406 -12.03 -10.29 25.52
C SER A 406 -11.84 -10.85 26.93
N GLU A 407 -11.73 -12.17 27.06
CA GLU A 407 -11.50 -12.85 28.34
C GLU A 407 -10.13 -12.51 28.94
N ARG A 408 -9.07 -12.47 28.12
CA ARG A 408 -7.73 -12.11 28.59
C ARG A 408 -7.65 -10.64 28.96
N ASN A 409 -8.16 -9.75 28.12
CA ASN A 409 -8.02 -8.30 28.33
C ASN A 409 -8.93 -7.76 29.44
N SER A 410 -10.01 -8.46 29.81
CA SER A 410 -10.83 -8.07 30.97
C SER A 410 -10.05 -8.06 32.29
N THR A 411 -8.95 -8.81 32.35
CA THR A 411 -8.07 -8.90 33.53
C THR A 411 -6.89 -7.92 33.49
N VAL A 412 -6.75 -7.11 32.43
CA VAL A 412 -5.56 -6.28 32.16
C VAL A 412 -5.93 -4.79 32.07
N ASN A 413 -5.36 -3.96 32.95
CA ASN A 413 -5.69 -2.53 33.04
C ASN A 413 -4.95 -1.62 32.04
N SER A 414 -3.97 -2.10 31.27
CA SER A 414 -3.14 -1.25 30.38
C SER A 414 -3.21 -1.66 28.89
N LEU A 415 -3.41 -0.67 28.02
CA LEU A 415 -3.48 -0.83 26.55
C LEU A 415 -2.22 -1.47 25.95
N ASP A 416 -1.04 -1.20 26.50
CA ASP A 416 0.24 -1.78 26.02
C ASP A 416 0.34 -3.29 26.28
N SER A 417 -0.45 -3.80 27.23
CA SER A 417 -0.46 -5.20 27.68
C SER A 417 -1.63 -6.02 27.13
N ALA A 418 -2.61 -5.34 26.54
CA ALA A 418 -3.76 -5.96 25.93
C ALA A 418 -3.28 -6.82 24.75
N ILE A 419 -3.68 -8.08 24.72
CA ILE A 419 -3.50 -8.88 23.52
C ILE A 419 -4.39 -8.29 22.43
N ASN A 420 -3.88 -8.10 21.23
CA ASN A 420 -4.73 -7.72 20.10
C ASN A 420 -5.31 -9.00 19.46
N GLN A 421 -6.28 -8.81 18.56
CA GLN A 421 -6.94 -9.95 17.92
C GLN A 421 -5.97 -10.80 17.07
N VAL A 422 -4.93 -10.20 16.48
CA VAL A 422 -3.92 -10.92 15.68
C VAL A 422 -3.12 -11.86 16.56
N ASP A 423 -2.59 -11.37 17.68
CA ASP A 423 -1.82 -12.15 18.65
C ASP A 423 -2.67 -13.26 19.28
N ALA A 424 -3.98 -13.01 19.47
CA ALA A 424 -4.93 -14.02 19.90
C ALA A 424 -5.10 -15.13 18.85
N CYS A 425 -5.15 -14.79 17.56
CA CYS A 425 -5.16 -15.79 16.49
C CYS A 425 -3.87 -16.62 16.48
N TRP A 426 -2.71 -15.96 16.59
CA TRP A 426 -1.41 -16.64 16.68
C TRP A 426 -1.36 -17.65 17.84
N THR A 427 -1.87 -17.25 19.01
CA THR A 427 -1.99 -18.14 20.18
C THR A 427 -2.79 -19.41 19.85
N ILE A 428 -3.98 -19.24 19.24
CA ILE A 428 -4.85 -20.37 18.91
C ILE A 428 -4.23 -21.25 17.82
N TYR A 429 -3.69 -20.68 16.75
CA TYR A 429 -3.09 -21.45 15.67
C TYR A 429 -1.87 -22.25 16.13
N ARG A 430 -1.03 -21.67 17.01
CA ARG A 430 0.10 -22.39 17.60
C ARG A 430 -0.36 -23.55 18.48
N ALA A 431 -1.47 -23.39 19.22
CA ALA A 431 -2.08 -24.48 19.97
C ALA A 431 -2.54 -25.64 19.05
N LEU A 432 -2.92 -25.34 17.81
CA LEU A 432 -3.26 -26.31 16.78
C LEU A 432 -2.05 -26.85 15.99
N ARG A 433 -0.82 -26.44 16.35
CA ARG A 433 0.47 -26.84 15.74
C ARG A 433 0.69 -26.38 14.29
N LEU A 434 0.11 -25.26 13.90
CA LEU A 434 0.45 -24.62 12.63
C LEU A 434 1.82 -23.93 12.75
N ASP A 435 2.60 -23.97 11.66
CA ASP A 435 3.87 -23.24 11.58
C ASP A 435 3.67 -21.75 11.23
N ASP A 436 4.73 -20.95 11.39
CA ASP A 436 4.67 -19.52 11.17
C ASP A 436 4.27 -19.12 9.73
N ASN A 437 4.60 -19.91 8.70
CA ASN A 437 4.22 -19.61 7.31
C ASN A 437 2.74 -19.92 7.06
N GLN A 438 2.26 -21.03 7.60
CA GLN A 438 0.84 -21.41 7.57
C GLN A 438 -0.02 -20.37 8.28
N ILE A 439 0.40 -19.94 9.47
CA ILE A 439 -0.29 -18.90 10.24
C ILE A 439 -0.31 -17.59 9.45
N LYS A 440 0.82 -17.15 8.88
CA LYS A 440 0.87 -15.92 8.07
C LYS A 440 -0.07 -16.00 6.86
N MET A 441 -0.15 -17.14 6.18
CA MET A 441 -1.10 -17.31 5.07
C MET A 441 -2.56 -17.20 5.52
N LEU A 442 -2.91 -17.86 6.63
CA LEU A 442 -4.26 -17.76 7.21
C LEU A 442 -4.57 -16.32 7.66
N MET A 443 -3.64 -15.65 8.33
CA MET A 443 -3.83 -14.26 8.76
C MET A 443 -3.98 -13.30 7.58
N ASN A 444 -3.33 -13.54 6.44
CA ASN A 444 -3.51 -12.73 5.24
C ASN A 444 -4.84 -13.00 4.52
N SER A 445 -5.54 -14.10 4.82
CA SER A 445 -6.87 -14.40 4.24
C SER A 445 -8.03 -14.00 5.17
N SER A 446 -7.76 -13.67 6.43
CA SER A 446 -8.75 -13.52 7.51
C SER A 446 -9.49 -12.17 7.52
N LEU A 447 -9.05 -11.22 6.72
CA LEU A 447 -9.55 -9.84 6.69
C LEU A 447 -11.00 -9.69 6.18
N ASN A 448 -11.59 -10.72 5.57
CA ASN A 448 -13.00 -10.71 5.16
C ASN A 448 -13.99 -11.03 6.31
N GLY A 449 -13.53 -11.47 7.49
CA GLY A 449 -14.40 -11.87 8.61
C GLY A 449 -14.82 -10.73 9.55
N LEU A 450 -14.43 -9.48 9.27
CA LEU A 450 -14.65 -8.32 10.15
C LEU A 450 -15.72 -7.35 9.62
N THR A 451 -16.11 -7.43 8.35
CA THR A 451 -17.12 -6.54 7.74
C THR A 451 -18.56 -6.80 8.17
N GLN A 452 -18.83 -7.84 8.97
CA GLN A 452 -20.18 -8.11 9.50
C GLN A 452 -20.65 -7.06 10.53
N THR A 453 -19.77 -6.20 11.05
CA THR A 453 -20.14 -5.16 12.04
C THR A 453 -20.71 -3.89 11.41
N ILE A 454 -20.54 -3.66 10.11
CA ILE A 454 -21.30 -2.59 9.43
C ILE A 454 -22.69 -3.17 9.18
N LYS A 455 -23.58 -3.03 10.17
CA LYS A 455 -24.99 -3.40 10.06
C LYS A 455 -25.59 -2.64 8.87
N SER A 456 -25.66 -3.28 7.71
CA SER A 456 -26.48 -2.83 6.61
C SER A 456 -27.93 -2.96 7.07
N ASN A 457 -28.55 -1.86 7.47
CA ASN A 457 -30.00 -1.78 7.71
C ASN A 457 -30.80 -1.84 6.39
N SER A 458 -30.43 -2.72 5.47
CA SER A 458 -31.15 -2.94 4.23
C SER A 458 -31.62 -4.39 4.18
N LYS A 459 -32.90 -4.59 4.50
CA LYS A 459 -33.73 -5.57 3.80
C LYS A 459 -33.74 -5.21 2.31
N LEU A 460 -32.67 -5.51 1.61
CA LEU A 460 -32.63 -5.59 0.16
C LEU A 460 -32.06 -6.97 -0.16
N GLU A 461 -32.92 -7.96 0.03
CA GLU A 461 -32.80 -9.20 -0.71
C GLU A 461 -32.94 -8.87 -2.20
N SER A 462 -32.02 -9.45 -2.96
CA SER A 462 -32.07 -9.73 -4.40
C SER A 462 -31.42 -8.74 -5.38
N ILE A 463 -30.45 -9.32 -6.11
CA ILE A 463 -29.98 -8.99 -7.47
C ILE A 463 -29.02 -7.80 -7.58
N ASP A 464 -27.73 -8.03 -7.28
CA ASP A 464 -26.71 -7.77 -8.31
C ASP A 464 -25.43 -8.62 -8.08
N ASN A 465 -25.08 -9.44 -9.07
CA ASN A 465 -23.83 -10.22 -9.12
C ASN A 465 -22.62 -9.34 -9.52
N SER A 466 -22.82 -8.04 -9.68
CA SER A 466 -21.84 -7.09 -10.23
C SER A 466 -20.58 -6.88 -9.38
N HIS A 467 -20.62 -7.20 -8.08
CA HIS A 467 -19.51 -6.96 -7.14
C HIS A 467 -18.95 -8.22 -6.45
N GLU A 468 -19.08 -9.40 -7.07
CA GLU A 468 -18.58 -10.64 -6.46
C GLU A 468 -17.06 -10.62 -6.23
N PHE A 469 -16.29 -9.98 -7.11
CA PHE A 469 -14.84 -9.84 -6.94
C PHE A 469 -14.50 -9.03 -5.70
N GLN A 470 -15.15 -7.88 -5.50
CA GLN A 470 -14.96 -7.01 -4.35
C GLN A 470 -15.28 -7.76 -3.06
N LYS A 471 -16.33 -8.59 -3.06
CA LYS A 471 -16.77 -9.39 -1.91
C LYS A 471 -15.82 -10.54 -1.59
N ASN A 472 -15.39 -11.30 -2.60
CA ASN A 472 -14.77 -12.62 -2.40
C ASN A 472 -13.27 -12.69 -2.78
N GLY A 473 -12.76 -11.69 -3.49
CA GLY A 473 -11.39 -11.67 -4.01
C GLY A 473 -11.16 -12.72 -5.09
N LEU A 474 -9.91 -13.21 -5.19
CA LEU A 474 -9.55 -14.32 -6.08
C LEU A 474 -8.59 -15.29 -5.40
N GLU A 475 -8.43 -16.47 -5.98
CA GLU A 475 -7.52 -17.52 -5.52
C GLU A 475 -6.59 -17.91 -6.67
N LEU A 476 -5.30 -18.03 -6.37
CA LEU A 476 -4.27 -18.47 -7.31
C LEU A 476 -3.65 -19.76 -6.79
N TYR A 477 -3.60 -20.78 -7.63
CA TYR A 477 -2.93 -22.05 -7.35
C TYR A 477 -1.79 -22.23 -8.32
N ARG A 478 -0.60 -22.48 -7.78
CA ARG A 478 0.61 -22.77 -8.53
C ARG A 478 1.08 -24.17 -8.21
N PHE A 479 1.52 -24.88 -9.23
CA PHE A 479 1.91 -26.28 -9.12
C PHE A 479 3.42 -26.41 -9.24
N VAL A 480 4.05 -27.14 -8.31
CA VAL A 480 5.50 -27.34 -8.29
C VAL A 480 5.81 -28.83 -8.25
N ASN A 481 6.60 -29.28 -9.23
CA ASN A 481 7.23 -30.59 -9.25
C ASN A 481 8.73 -30.41 -9.01
N SER A 482 9.32 -31.27 -8.19
CA SER A 482 10.74 -31.32 -7.87
C SER A 482 11.15 -32.77 -7.67
N GLU A 483 12.41 -33.07 -7.94
CA GLU A 483 13.01 -34.38 -7.64
C GLU A 483 13.01 -34.66 -6.14
N GLN A 484 13.10 -33.61 -5.31
CA GLN A 484 13.07 -33.72 -3.84
C GLN A 484 11.73 -34.26 -3.30
N HIS A 485 10.67 -34.14 -4.08
CA HIS A 485 9.33 -34.63 -3.76
C HIS A 485 8.70 -35.30 -5.00
N ASP A 486 9.42 -36.24 -5.61
CA ASP A 486 9.03 -36.83 -6.90
C ASP A 486 7.63 -37.48 -6.90
N LEU A 487 7.16 -37.99 -5.77
CA LEU A 487 5.83 -38.59 -5.64
C LEU A 487 4.71 -37.57 -5.35
N GLN A 488 5.01 -36.28 -5.32
CA GLN A 488 4.05 -35.22 -5.01
C GLN A 488 4.20 -34.04 -5.98
N THR A 489 3.08 -33.37 -6.21
CA THR A 489 3.04 -32.01 -6.74
C THR A 489 2.56 -31.11 -5.62
N GLU A 490 3.39 -30.15 -5.20
CA GLU A 490 2.96 -29.14 -4.23
C GLU A 490 1.94 -28.21 -4.87
N ILE A 491 0.81 -28.00 -4.18
CA ILE A 491 -0.26 -27.10 -4.63
C ILE A 491 -0.14 -25.82 -3.81
N ASN A 492 0.75 -24.93 -4.26
CA ASN A 492 0.96 -23.64 -3.61
C ASN A 492 -0.26 -22.73 -3.82
N ALA A 493 -1.04 -22.52 -2.76
CA ALA A 493 -2.23 -21.67 -2.80
C ALA A 493 -1.92 -20.26 -2.31
N SER A 494 -2.41 -19.27 -3.05
CA SER A 494 -2.31 -17.85 -2.72
C SER A 494 -3.73 -17.27 -2.69
N PHE A 495 -4.17 -16.86 -1.50
CA PHE A 495 -5.51 -16.30 -1.30
C PHE A 495 -5.47 -14.77 -1.36
N LEU A 496 -5.89 -14.20 -2.49
CA LEU A 496 -6.08 -12.75 -2.65
C LEU A 496 -7.50 -12.38 -2.24
N SER A 497 -7.83 -12.66 -0.98
CA SER A 497 -9.18 -12.47 -0.44
C SER A 497 -9.47 -11.00 -0.12
N ILE A 498 -8.43 -10.20 0.10
CA ILE A 498 -8.54 -8.78 0.47
C ILE A 498 -8.43 -7.93 -0.78
N THR A 499 -9.57 -7.42 -1.20
CA THR A 499 -9.63 -6.32 -2.17
C THR A 499 -9.29 -5.00 -1.48
N ALA A 500 -8.86 -4.01 -2.26
CA ALA A 500 -8.56 -2.69 -1.71
C ALA A 500 -9.83 -2.08 -1.07
N GLU A 501 -10.99 -2.32 -1.66
CA GLU A 501 -12.30 -1.93 -1.17
C GLU A 501 -12.59 -2.52 0.21
N ASN A 502 -12.38 -3.83 0.41
CA ASN A 502 -12.60 -4.45 1.71
C ASN A 502 -11.57 -3.98 2.75
N TYR A 503 -10.33 -3.73 2.36
CA TYR A 503 -9.34 -3.10 3.25
C TYR A 503 -9.82 -1.73 3.72
N LEU A 504 -10.34 -0.90 2.79
CA LEU A 504 -10.85 0.43 3.12
C LEU A 504 -12.10 0.34 4.01
N LEU A 505 -13.03 -0.57 3.75
CA LEU A 505 -14.20 -0.79 4.60
C LEU A 505 -13.80 -1.23 6.02
N GLU A 506 -12.76 -2.05 6.15
CA GLU A 506 -12.23 -2.47 7.45
C GLU A 506 -11.50 -1.36 8.18
N LEU A 507 -10.86 -0.44 7.45
CA LEU A 507 -10.30 0.77 8.03
C LEU A 507 -11.42 1.68 8.54
N VAL A 508 -12.43 1.92 7.69
CA VAL A 508 -13.61 2.74 8.00
C VAL A 508 -14.38 2.18 9.19
N SER A 509 -14.47 0.86 9.38
CA SER A 509 -15.17 0.28 10.53
C SER A 509 -14.53 0.63 11.89
N LYS A 510 -13.27 1.07 11.91
CA LYS A 510 -12.49 1.39 13.12
C LYS A 510 -12.24 2.88 13.33
N CYS A 511 -12.31 3.69 12.29
CA CYS A 511 -11.90 5.09 12.32
C CYS A 511 -12.70 5.93 11.31
N MET A 512 -12.56 7.25 11.37
CA MET A 512 -13.08 8.14 10.33
C MET A 512 -12.05 8.22 9.20
N VAL A 513 -12.48 8.06 7.95
CA VAL A 513 -11.57 8.17 6.80
C VAL A 513 -11.96 9.36 5.94
N TYR A 514 -10.96 10.19 5.62
CA TYR A 514 -11.10 11.33 4.73
C TYR A 514 -10.16 11.19 3.53
N GLY A 515 -10.69 10.82 2.38
CA GLY A 515 -9.97 10.69 1.13
C GLY A 515 -9.98 11.97 0.30
N LEU A 516 -8.80 12.41 -0.14
CA LEU A 516 -8.58 13.63 -0.92
C LEU A 516 -7.80 13.29 -2.19
N SER A 517 -8.36 13.56 -3.37
CA SER A 517 -7.63 13.47 -4.64
C SER A 517 -8.31 14.32 -5.72
N ALA A 518 -7.57 14.70 -6.76
CA ALA A 518 -8.14 15.36 -7.94
C ALA A 518 -9.03 14.43 -8.77
N THR A 519 -8.80 13.13 -8.66
CA THR A 519 -9.46 12.07 -9.44
C THR A 519 -10.28 11.14 -8.55
N ALA A 520 -10.49 11.52 -7.28
CA ALA A 520 -11.14 10.71 -6.26
C ALA A 520 -12.52 10.17 -6.65
N SER A 521 -13.28 10.91 -7.48
CA SER A 521 -14.63 10.54 -7.90
C SER A 521 -14.70 9.93 -9.31
N ILE A 522 -13.57 9.73 -10.00
CA ILE A 522 -13.57 9.10 -11.33
C ILE A 522 -14.00 7.63 -11.17
N PRO A 523 -15.04 7.18 -11.88
CA PRO A 523 -15.59 5.83 -11.74
C PRO A 523 -14.77 4.80 -12.54
N THR A 524 -13.50 4.61 -12.17
CA THR A 524 -12.63 3.55 -12.72
C THR A 524 -12.31 2.54 -11.62
N VAL A 525 -12.47 1.25 -11.90
CA VAL A 525 -12.18 0.17 -10.94
C VAL A 525 -10.74 -0.36 -11.03
N LEU A 526 -9.96 0.10 -12.00
CA LEU A 526 -8.56 -0.29 -12.15
C LEU A 526 -7.65 0.65 -11.37
N ASP A 527 -7.79 1.96 -11.59
CA ASP A 527 -6.92 2.97 -10.98
C ASP A 527 -7.51 3.59 -9.70
N ASN A 528 -8.82 3.48 -9.50
CA ASN A 528 -9.53 3.98 -8.32
C ASN A 528 -10.42 2.89 -7.71
N TYR A 529 -10.91 3.10 -6.50
CA TYR A 529 -11.81 2.18 -5.81
C TYR A 529 -13.13 1.99 -6.56
N ASP A 530 -13.75 0.83 -6.40
CA ASP A 530 -15.15 0.64 -6.79
C ASP A 530 -16.06 1.48 -5.88
N LEU A 531 -16.27 2.74 -6.28
CA LEU A 531 -17.07 3.71 -5.52
C LEU A 531 -18.53 3.29 -5.42
N ASN A 532 -19.06 2.54 -6.39
CA ASN A 532 -20.44 2.03 -6.33
C ASN A 532 -20.56 1.00 -5.22
N TYR A 533 -19.64 0.03 -5.18
CA TYR A 533 -19.57 -0.95 -4.09
C TYR A 533 -19.41 -0.29 -2.71
N LEU A 534 -18.55 0.73 -2.59
CA LEU A 534 -18.37 1.46 -1.32
C LEU A 534 -19.63 2.21 -0.90
N LYS A 535 -20.33 2.88 -1.85
CA LYS A 535 -21.60 3.56 -1.59
C LYS A 535 -22.70 2.59 -1.17
N GLU A 536 -22.79 1.41 -1.79
CA GLU A 536 -23.73 0.36 -1.37
C GLU A 536 -23.46 -0.12 0.06
N LYS A 537 -22.19 -0.32 0.41
CA LYS A 537 -21.79 -0.84 1.74
C LYS A 537 -21.92 0.18 2.86
N LEU A 538 -21.63 1.44 2.59
CA LEU A 538 -21.64 2.50 3.60
C LEU A 538 -22.96 3.28 3.62
N ASN A 539 -23.71 3.29 2.51
CA ASN A 539 -24.96 4.03 2.37
C ASN A 539 -24.80 5.50 2.82
N HIS A 540 -25.57 5.94 3.82
CA HIS A 540 -25.48 7.31 4.37
C HIS A 540 -24.14 7.63 5.07
N ASN A 541 -23.30 6.63 5.34
CA ASN A 541 -21.96 6.82 5.89
C ASN A 541 -20.90 7.11 4.81
N PHE A 542 -21.25 7.02 3.53
CA PHE A 542 -20.43 7.53 2.43
C PHE A 542 -20.78 9.01 2.19
N ILE A 543 -19.84 9.90 2.45
CA ILE A 543 -20.02 11.34 2.36
C ILE A 543 -19.32 11.86 1.11
N ASP A 544 -20.06 12.51 0.22
CA ASP A 544 -19.47 13.30 -0.85
C ASP A 544 -18.98 14.63 -0.27
N GLY A 545 -17.67 14.77 -0.15
CA GLY A 545 -17.02 15.95 0.43
C GLY A 545 -17.34 17.24 -0.34
N ARG A 546 -17.70 17.17 -1.64
CA ARG A 546 -18.08 18.37 -2.41
C ARG A 546 -19.34 19.03 -1.85
N ASN A 547 -20.23 18.26 -1.24
CA ASN A 547 -21.46 18.79 -0.65
C ASN A 547 -21.19 19.66 0.58
N CYS A 548 -20.10 19.40 1.29
CA CYS A 548 -19.67 20.10 2.51
C CYS A 548 -18.93 21.42 2.23
N LEU A 549 -18.49 21.64 0.99
CA LEU A 549 -17.73 22.84 0.62
C LEU A 549 -18.59 24.12 0.77
N THR A 550 -17.93 25.21 1.16
CA THR A 550 -18.44 26.57 1.12
C THR A 550 -18.87 26.98 -0.29
N THR A 551 -19.76 27.97 -0.38
CA THR A 551 -20.25 28.48 -1.66
C THR A 551 -19.14 29.01 -2.54
N ASP A 552 -18.12 29.63 -1.93
CA ASP A 552 -17.00 30.23 -2.67
C ASP A 552 -16.07 29.16 -3.22
N THR A 553 -15.72 28.15 -2.41
CA THR A 553 -14.93 26.99 -2.90
C THR A 553 -15.68 26.21 -3.98
N LYS A 554 -17.02 26.05 -3.87
CA LYS A 554 -17.83 25.43 -4.92
C LYS A 554 -17.75 26.19 -6.25
N LYS A 555 -17.81 27.52 -6.20
CA LYS A 555 -17.64 28.37 -7.40
C LYS A 555 -16.22 28.25 -7.97
N GLU A 556 -15.21 28.19 -7.11
CA GLU A 556 -13.81 28.03 -7.54
C GLU A 556 -13.60 26.71 -8.31
N PHE A 557 -14.29 25.64 -7.89
CA PHE A 557 -14.17 24.28 -8.44
C PHE A 557 -14.98 24.04 -9.71
N ASP A 558 -15.90 24.94 -10.07
CA ASP A 558 -16.73 24.85 -11.27
C ASP A 558 -15.94 25.30 -12.51
N TYR A 559 -14.98 24.46 -12.93
CA TYR A 559 -14.17 24.74 -14.12
C TYR A 559 -14.99 24.78 -15.40
N ASP A 560 -16.04 23.97 -15.52
CA ASP A 560 -16.87 23.95 -16.73
C ASP A 560 -17.54 25.30 -16.94
N LYS A 561 -18.11 25.87 -15.88
CA LYS A 561 -18.68 27.22 -15.92
C LYS A 561 -17.60 28.26 -16.19
N ARG A 562 -16.47 28.20 -15.49
CA ARG A 562 -15.35 29.15 -15.69
C ARG A 562 -14.80 29.11 -17.11
N TYR A 563 -14.62 27.91 -17.68
CA TYR A 563 -14.15 27.72 -19.04
C TYR A 563 -15.16 28.27 -20.05
N LYS A 564 -16.46 28.01 -19.85
CA LYS A 564 -17.52 28.61 -20.69
C LYS A 564 -17.53 30.13 -20.62
N GLU A 565 -17.43 30.72 -19.43
CA GLU A 565 -17.39 32.18 -19.23
C GLU A 565 -16.18 32.83 -19.91
N HIS A 566 -15.06 32.11 -20.03
CA HIS A 566 -13.84 32.61 -20.67
C HIS A 566 -13.67 32.11 -22.12
N GLY A 567 -14.68 31.45 -22.71
CA GLY A 567 -14.62 30.94 -24.07
C GLY A 567 -13.56 29.83 -24.30
N ILE A 568 -13.19 29.10 -23.26
CA ILE A 568 -12.18 28.04 -23.31
C ILE A 568 -12.84 26.72 -23.74
N SER A 569 -12.37 26.14 -24.85
CA SER A 569 -12.74 24.80 -25.30
C SER A 569 -11.60 23.81 -25.05
N VAL A 570 -11.89 22.67 -24.43
CA VAL A 570 -10.91 21.60 -24.17
C VAL A 570 -11.16 20.43 -25.10
N ASN A 571 -10.20 20.14 -25.98
CA ASN A 571 -10.18 18.95 -26.84
C ASN A 571 -9.10 18.00 -26.33
N CYS A 572 -9.47 16.74 -26.08
CA CYS A 572 -8.57 15.73 -25.53
C CYS A 572 -8.22 14.67 -26.59
N GLU A 573 -6.92 14.40 -26.74
CA GLU A 573 -6.38 13.41 -27.67
C GLU A 573 -5.36 12.53 -26.94
N ILE A 574 -5.34 11.23 -27.23
CA ILE A 574 -4.38 10.30 -26.63
C ILE A 574 -3.12 10.26 -27.49
N VAL A 575 -1.95 10.32 -26.84
CA VAL A 575 -0.63 10.31 -27.49
C VAL A 575 0.28 9.20 -26.96
N GLY A 576 1.30 8.83 -27.73
CA GLY A 576 2.29 7.79 -27.39
C GLY A 576 1.87 6.38 -27.77
N MET A 577 0.94 6.23 -28.74
CA MET A 577 0.44 4.92 -29.17
C MET A 577 1.34 4.21 -30.20
N TYR A 578 2.31 4.92 -30.79
CA TYR A 578 3.14 4.41 -31.89
C TYR A 578 4.56 4.06 -31.43
N ASP A 579 5.15 3.09 -32.13
CA ASP A 579 6.51 2.63 -31.82
C ASP A 579 7.62 3.45 -32.48
N ASN A 580 7.30 4.22 -33.52
CA ASN A 580 8.21 5.04 -34.31
C ASN A 580 7.47 6.19 -35.00
N ILE A 581 8.23 7.19 -35.46
CA ILE A 581 7.69 8.43 -36.04
C ILE A 581 7.08 8.17 -37.42
N LYS A 582 7.66 7.25 -38.19
CA LYS A 582 7.13 6.89 -39.52
C LYS A 582 5.70 6.36 -39.46
N ASP A 583 5.41 5.43 -38.56
CA ASP A 583 4.08 4.81 -38.44
C ASP A 583 3.05 5.82 -37.91
N LEU A 584 3.46 6.68 -36.97
CA LEU A 584 2.69 7.84 -36.51
C LEU A 584 2.27 8.74 -37.69
N LEU A 585 3.24 9.18 -38.51
CA LEU A 585 2.97 10.09 -39.63
C LEU A 585 2.08 9.43 -40.68
N LYS A 586 2.34 8.16 -41.01
CA LYS A 586 1.51 7.41 -41.96
C LYS A 586 0.05 7.37 -41.54
N ASP A 587 -0.22 7.15 -40.26
CA ASP A 587 -1.58 7.05 -39.76
C ASP A 587 -2.29 8.40 -39.72
N ARG A 588 -1.61 9.43 -39.20
CA ARG A 588 -2.18 10.79 -39.05
C ARG A 588 -2.36 11.52 -40.38
N LEU A 589 -1.64 11.12 -41.42
CA LEU A 589 -1.68 11.75 -42.75
C LEU A 589 -2.44 10.94 -43.79
N LYS A 590 -3.10 9.83 -43.42
CA LYS A 590 -3.85 8.97 -44.36
C LYS A 590 -4.75 9.73 -45.34
N ASN A 591 -5.31 10.85 -44.90
CA ASN A 591 -6.26 11.67 -45.67
C ASN A 591 -5.76 13.09 -45.97
N LYS A 592 -4.47 13.38 -45.81
CA LYS A 592 -3.88 14.71 -46.09
C LYS A 592 -2.81 14.59 -47.18
N ASN A 593 -2.91 15.42 -48.23
CA ASN A 593 -1.92 15.50 -49.31
C ASN A 593 -0.68 16.31 -48.89
N VAL A 594 0.10 15.80 -47.93
CA VAL A 594 1.37 16.39 -47.49
C VAL A 594 2.54 15.64 -48.13
N LYS A 595 3.45 16.35 -48.80
CA LYS A 595 4.67 15.75 -49.36
C LYS A 595 5.72 15.61 -48.26
N ILE A 596 6.06 14.38 -47.92
CA ILE A 596 7.07 14.07 -46.89
C ILE A 596 8.29 13.40 -47.51
N ASP A 597 9.47 13.90 -47.15
CA ASP A 597 10.74 13.23 -47.35
C ASP A 597 10.92 12.11 -46.30
N TRP A 598 10.57 10.90 -46.70
CA TRP A 598 10.69 9.72 -45.84
C TRP A 598 12.13 9.34 -45.49
N ASN A 599 13.15 9.88 -46.18
CA ASN A 599 14.55 9.62 -45.81
C ASN A 599 14.91 10.37 -44.53
N LYS A 600 14.56 11.66 -44.42
CA LYS A 600 14.73 12.45 -43.19
C LYS A 600 14.01 11.79 -42.00
N ILE A 601 12.80 11.27 -42.21
CA ILE A 601 12.04 10.55 -41.16
C ILE A 601 12.75 9.25 -40.73
N ARG A 602 13.35 8.51 -41.66
CA ARG A 602 14.14 7.31 -41.33
C ARG A 602 15.40 7.63 -40.54
N GLU A 603 16.03 8.76 -40.81
CA GLU A 603 17.23 9.21 -40.09
C GLU A 603 16.90 9.49 -38.61
N ILE A 604 15.86 10.28 -38.35
CA ILE A 604 15.44 10.58 -36.96
C ILE A 604 14.94 9.32 -36.22
N ASP A 605 14.26 8.39 -36.91
CA ASP A 605 13.89 7.10 -36.31
C ASP A 605 15.12 6.24 -35.96
N SER A 606 16.19 6.33 -36.76
CA SER A 606 17.46 5.65 -36.48
C SER A 606 18.17 6.26 -35.28
N ASP A 607 18.23 7.58 -35.20
CA ASP A 607 18.83 8.29 -34.07
C ASP A 607 18.06 8.06 -32.77
N PHE A 608 16.73 8.00 -32.84
CA PHE A 608 15.90 7.59 -31.70
C PHE A 608 16.21 6.16 -31.24
N LYS A 609 16.37 5.20 -32.17
CA LYS A 609 16.79 3.82 -31.84
C LYS A 609 18.18 3.77 -31.20
N LYS A 610 19.14 4.60 -31.62
CA LYS A 610 20.47 4.67 -30.98
C LYS A 610 20.36 5.07 -29.51
N ILE A 611 19.53 6.05 -29.18
CA ILE A 611 19.27 6.46 -27.79
C ILE A 611 18.58 5.35 -27.00
N GLN A 612 17.60 4.66 -27.59
CA GLN A 612 16.96 3.50 -26.96
C GLN A 612 17.96 2.39 -26.61
N ASN A 613 18.88 2.08 -27.52
CA ASN A 613 19.92 1.07 -27.30
C ASN A 613 20.88 1.45 -26.17
N LYS A 614 21.23 2.74 -26.03
CA LYS A 614 22.05 3.22 -24.91
C LYS A 614 21.33 3.05 -23.56
N ILE A 615 20.04 3.36 -23.51
CA ILE A 615 19.22 3.17 -22.30
C ILE A 615 19.08 1.68 -21.97
N ALA A 616 18.98 0.81 -22.97
CA ALA A 616 18.80 -0.63 -22.79
C ALA A 616 19.94 -1.32 -22.04
N ILE A 617 21.16 -0.78 -22.12
CA ILE A 617 22.33 -1.26 -21.36
C ILE A 617 22.09 -1.13 -19.83
N ASN A 618 21.24 -0.18 -19.40
CA ASN A 618 20.96 0.09 -17.99
C ASN A 618 19.70 -0.64 -17.46
N GLY A 619 18.90 -1.30 -18.33
CA GLY A 619 17.78 -2.16 -17.91
C GLY A 619 16.54 -2.13 -18.83
N LYS A 620 15.89 -3.28 -19.05
CA LYS A 620 14.77 -3.43 -20.03
C LYS A 620 13.48 -2.68 -19.68
N LYS A 621 13.09 -2.58 -18.40
CA LYS A 621 11.85 -1.89 -18.00
C LYS A 621 11.94 -0.37 -18.20
N GLU A 622 13.14 0.19 -18.10
CA GLU A 622 13.40 1.61 -18.31
C GLU A 622 13.19 2.02 -19.77
N VAL A 623 13.62 1.19 -20.72
CA VAL A 623 13.54 1.50 -22.17
C VAL A 623 12.12 1.80 -22.62
N ASN A 624 11.13 0.98 -22.25
CA ASN A 624 9.75 1.18 -22.69
C ASN A 624 9.15 2.48 -22.14
N TYR A 625 9.46 2.81 -20.90
CA TYR A 625 9.01 4.04 -20.26
C TYR A 625 9.58 5.29 -20.97
N PHE A 626 10.89 5.30 -21.23
CA PHE A 626 11.52 6.42 -21.95
C PHE A 626 11.05 6.50 -23.40
N LYS A 627 10.88 5.35 -24.07
CA LYS A 627 10.32 5.28 -25.43
C LYS A 627 8.94 5.94 -25.50
N GLN A 628 8.02 5.54 -24.62
CA GLN A 628 6.67 6.12 -24.57
C GLN A 628 6.72 7.62 -24.32
N ARG A 629 7.58 8.08 -23.40
CA ARG A 629 7.75 9.51 -23.12
C ARG A 629 8.14 10.32 -24.36
N TYR A 630 9.16 9.89 -25.11
CA TYR A 630 9.55 10.58 -26.35
C TYR A 630 8.44 10.53 -27.40
N MET A 631 7.82 9.37 -27.61
CA MET A 631 6.77 9.21 -28.61
C MET A 631 5.53 10.05 -28.29
N SER A 632 5.14 10.16 -27.01
CA SER A 632 4.06 11.08 -26.60
C SER A 632 4.38 12.53 -26.97
N LEU A 633 5.60 13.00 -26.71
CA LEU A 633 6.00 14.36 -27.07
C LEU A 633 6.04 14.59 -28.58
N PHE A 634 6.63 13.65 -29.34
CA PHE A 634 6.73 13.76 -30.80
C PHE A 634 5.35 13.71 -31.45
N GLU A 635 4.45 12.88 -30.94
CA GLU A 635 3.06 12.86 -31.39
C GLU A 635 2.35 14.19 -31.08
N SER A 636 2.55 14.79 -29.90
CA SER A 636 2.04 16.13 -29.60
C SER A 636 2.58 17.21 -30.55
N PHE A 637 3.84 17.12 -30.98
CA PHE A 637 4.37 18.01 -32.02
C PHE A 637 3.62 17.85 -33.34
N VAL A 638 3.38 16.61 -33.78
CA VAL A 638 2.61 16.35 -35.01
C VAL A 638 1.21 16.95 -34.92
N TYR A 639 0.52 16.80 -33.78
CA TYR A 639 -0.79 17.44 -33.56
C TYR A 639 -0.72 18.97 -33.68
N PHE A 640 0.23 19.60 -33.00
CA PHE A 640 0.41 21.05 -33.04
C PHE A 640 0.72 21.57 -34.45
N LEU A 641 1.65 20.93 -35.14
CA LEU A 641 2.10 21.36 -36.47
C LEU A 641 1.02 21.17 -37.55
N LEU A 642 0.15 20.16 -37.39
CA LEU A 642 -0.91 19.86 -38.37
C LEU A 642 -2.15 20.76 -38.28
N ASP A 643 -2.33 21.50 -37.20
CA ASP A 643 -3.47 22.40 -37.01
C ASP A 643 -3.03 23.86 -37.15
N SER A 644 -3.60 24.58 -38.12
CA SER A 644 -3.31 26.00 -38.36
C SER A 644 -3.87 26.96 -37.33
N ASN A 645 -4.82 26.51 -36.53
CA ASN A 645 -5.48 27.35 -35.55
C ASN A 645 -4.74 27.38 -34.21
N LEU A 646 -3.79 26.46 -33.99
CA LEU A 646 -2.97 26.43 -32.78
C LEU A 646 -1.81 27.42 -32.92
N THR A 647 -1.79 28.42 -32.04
CA THR A 647 -0.78 29.49 -32.04
C THR A 647 0.41 29.19 -31.13
N SER A 648 0.22 28.39 -30.09
CA SER A 648 1.25 28.05 -29.13
C SER A 648 1.08 26.61 -28.62
N PHE A 649 2.19 26.04 -28.13
CA PHE A 649 2.24 24.70 -27.55
C PHE A 649 3.04 24.72 -26.25
N LEU A 650 2.48 24.16 -25.18
CA LEU A 650 3.16 23.97 -23.90
C LEU A 650 3.31 22.48 -23.60
N GLY A 651 4.54 21.97 -23.69
CA GLY A 651 4.87 20.59 -23.36
C GLY A 651 5.31 20.42 -21.91
N LEU A 652 4.44 19.90 -21.04
CA LEU A 652 4.77 19.61 -19.64
C LEU A 652 5.35 18.19 -19.52
N GLN A 653 6.62 18.09 -19.12
CA GLN A 653 7.35 16.82 -19.06
C GLN A 653 7.78 16.50 -17.62
N SER A 654 7.72 15.21 -17.25
CA SER A 654 8.15 14.73 -15.92
C SER A 654 9.66 14.91 -15.67
N LYS A 655 10.46 14.89 -16.74
CA LYS A 655 11.87 15.27 -16.74
C LYS A 655 12.08 16.32 -17.83
N LEU A 656 12.73 17.44 -17.49
CA LEU A 656 13.08 18.46 -18.47
C LEU A 656 14.19 17.97 -19.41
N PRO A 657 14.19 18.41 -20.68
CA PRO A 657 15.26 18.07 -21.61
C PRO A 657 16.64 18.51 -21.11
N ASP A 658 17.61 17.61 -21.18
CA ASP A 658 18.98 17.82 -20.74
C ASP A 658 19.98 17.10 -21.68
N LYS A 659 21.23 16.97 -21.25
CA LYS A 659 22.28 16.27 -22.03
C LYS A 659 22.22 14.74 -21.91
N THR A 660 21.32 14.19 -21.08
CA THR A 660 21.22 12.74 -20.85
C THR A 660 20.37 12.06 -21.91
N GLU A 661 20.59 10.76 -22.11
CA GLU A 661 19.80 9.94 -23.02
C GLU A 661 18.31 9.83 -22.60
N TYR A 662 18.01 10.04 -21.33
CA TYR A 662 16.66 9.93 -20.75
C TYR A 662 15.68 11.01 -21.22
N MET A 663 16.18 12.19 -21.61
CA MET A 663 15.42 13.27 -22.21
C MET A 663 16.35 14.22 -22.99
N SER A 664 16.94 13.73 -24.07
CA SER A 664 17.96 14.43 -24.85
C SER A 664 17.39 15.65 -25.55
N GLN A 665 17.82 16.82 -25.09
CA GLN A 665 17.47 18.10 -25.71
C GLN A 665 17.85 18.13 -27.20
N LYS A 666 19.00 17.54 -27.55
CA LYS A 666 19.48 17.46 -28.93
C LYS A 666 18.52 16.67 -29.82
N LEU A 667 18.11 15.47 -29.39
CA LEU A 667 17.18 14.65 -30.18
C LEU A 667 15.83 15.36 -30.33
N ILE A 668 15.31 15.95 -29.25
CA ILE A 668 14.01 16.62 -29.27
C ILE A 668 14.02 17.80 -30.25
N GLN A 669 15.07 18.62 -30.23
CA GLN A 669 15.23 19.71 -31.18
C GLN A 669 15.32 19.19 -32.61
N GLN A 670 16.16 18.18 -32.87
CA GLN A 670 16.30 17.59 -34.20
C GLN A 670 14.98 17.03 -34.75
N VAL A 671 14.21 16.33 -33.92
CA VAL A 671 12.90 15.80 -34.32
C VAL A 671 11.91 16.93 -34.57
N PHE A 672 11.87 17.96 -33.74
CA PHE A 672 11.00 19.11 -33.95
C PHE A 672 11.32 19.86 -35.24
N ASP A 673 12.61 20.13 -35.51
CA ASP A 673 13.06 20.83 -36.71
C ASP A 673 12.68 20.06 -37.98
N VAL A 674 12.91 18.74 -38.00
CA VAL A 674 12.52 17.89 -39.12
C VAL A 674 11.01 17.83 -39.28
N LEU A 675 10.25 17.66 -38.20
CA LEU A 675 8.78 17.65 -38.29
C LEU A 675 8.23 18.99 -38.75
N SER A 676 8.79 20.11 -38.29
CA SER A 676 8.40 21.45 -38.71
C SER A 676 8.66 21.66 -40.21
N ASP A 677 9.85 21.34 -40.69
CA ASP A 677 10.23 21.43 -42.11
C ASP A 677 9.30 20.59 -43.02
N GLN A 678 8.83 19.45 -42.53
CA GLN A 678 8.02 18.51 -43.31
C GLN A 678 6.50 18.76 -43.22
N LEU A 679 6.02 19.36 -42.13
CA LEU A 679 4.58 19.51 -41.85
C LEU A 679 4.10 20.97 -41.92
N CYS A 680 4.99 21.96 -41.89
CA CYS A 680 4.67 23.38 -41.89
C CYS A 680 5.42 24.11 -43.02
N GLU A 681 4.72 24.48 -44.11
CA GLU A 681 5.34 25.18 -45.25
C GLU A 681 5.40 26.72 -45.07
N SER A 682 4.66 27.31 -44.12
CA SER A 682 4.48 28.78 -44.06
C SER A 682 4.42 29.40 -42.65
N ARG A 683 4.67 28.62 -41.59
CA ARG A 683 4.61 29.11 -40.19
C ARG A 683 6.00 29.08 -39.55
N ASN A 684 6.41 30.20 -38.97
CA ASN A 684 7.65 30.30 -38.20
C ASN A 684 7.40 29.77 -36.79
N VAL A 685 7.47 28.44 -36.63
CA VAL A 685 7.35 27.78 -35.33
C VAL A 685 8.73 27.59 -34.72
N LYS A 686 8.87 27.89 -33.42
CA LYS A 686 10.12 27.76 -32.69
C LYS A 686 9.89 26.93 -31.43
N LEU A 687 10.77 25.97 -31.19
CA LEU A 687 10.82 25.24 -29.93
C LEU A 687 11.72 25.96 -28.94
N CYS A 688 11.21 26.21 -27.74
CA CYS A 688 11.97 26.79 -26.62
C CYS A 688 11.98 25.81 -25.43
N PHE A 689 13.13 25.66 -24.79
CA PHE A 689 13.29 24.85 -23.58
C PHE A 689 13.33 25.75 -22.35
N ILE A 690 12.30 25.67 -21.51
CA ILE A 690 12.12 26.52 -20.33
C ILE A 690 12.59 25.76 -19.09
N SER A 691 13.52 26.35 -18.33
CA SER A 691 13.99 25.76 -17.08
C SER A 691 14.52 26.81 -16.09
N ASN A 692 14.49 26.47 -14.80
CA ASN A 692 15.13 27.27 -13.74
C ASN A 692 16.66 27.40 -13.91
N THR A 693 17.28 26.49 -14.66
CA THR A 693 18.74 26.56 -14.93
C THR A 693 19.08 27.61 -15.98
N ASN A 694 18.10 28.03 -16.79
CA ASN A 694 18.30 28.93 -17.93
C ASN A 694 17.93 30.39 -17.60
N GLY A 695 17.62 30.69 -16.34
CA GLY A 695 17.21 32.01 -15.86
C GLY A 695 15.83 31.99 -15.21
N ASP A 696 15.22 33.17 -15.07
CA ASP A 696 13.86 33.30 -14.55
C ASP A 696 12.82 32.73 -15.53
N ILE A 697 11.85 31.97 -15.03
CA ILE A 697 10.84 31.28 -15.86
C ILE A 697 9.89 32.27 -16.51
N GLN A 698 9.47 33.34 -15.82
CA GLN A 698 8.50 34.28 -16.36
C GLN A 698 9.07 35.02 -17.57
N ASN A 699 10.34 35.46 -17.46
CA ASN A 699 11.04 36.09 -18.57
C ASN A 699 11.18 35.15 -19.78
N GLN A 700 11.59 33.90 -19.55
CA GLN A 700 11.71 32.90 -20.62
C GLN A 700 10.37 32.61 -21.32
N LEU A 701 9.27 32.53 -20.57
CA LEU A 701 7.92 32.36 -21.12
C LEU A 701 7.51 33.57 -21.96
N GLN A 702 7.78 34.78 -21.47
CA GLN A 702 7.46 36.02 -22.19
C GLN A 702 8.25 36.14 -23.49
N GLU A 703 9.54 35.79 -23.48
CA GLU A 703 10.38 35.72 -24.68
C GLU A 703 9.94 34.64 -25.67
N SER A 704 9.34 33.55 -25.19
CA SER A 704 8.89 32.43 -26.05
C SER A 704 7.52 32.67 -26.68
N LEU A 705 6.72 33.58 -26.14
CA LEU A 705 5.39 33.94 -26.64
C LEU A 705 5.41 35.16 -27.59
N ASN A 706 6.51 35.90 -27.60
CA ASN A 706 6.79 37.01 -28.53
C ASN A 706 7.55 36.50 -29.76
#